data_AF-A0A1I4FHK7-F1
#
_entry.id   AF-A0A1I4FHK7-F1
#
_cell.length_a   1.000
_cell.length_b   1.000
_cell.length_c   1.000
_cell.angle_alpha   90.00
_cell.angle_beta   90.00
_cell.angle_gamma   90.00
#
_symmetry.space_group_name_H-M   'P 1'
#
loop_
_entity.id
_entity.type
_entity.pdbx_description
1 polymer ?
#
loop_
_entity_poly.entity_id
_entity_poly.type
_entity_poly.pdbx_seq_one_letter_code
_entity_poly.pdbx_strand_id
1 'polypeptide(L)'
;MNRRTNGQDAQAGGSDGPLAERLGPPPPLSDGPRAEERFAEIADALPTALREGPARSLLLALADHSPFLWSLAAREPDRLARLLGESPEASDARILADQRAAGRTAPDLDALGKTLRRNRAEHALLVALADIGGVWPLERVTAALSDFADASVCAAFDAMLLQAAAAGRFLPPDRENPQAGSGLVVLGLGKLGGRELNYSSDIDLIVFFDPEAAPLKEGLEPTPFFTRLAQGAAKLLQERTRDGYVHRVDYRLRPDPGSTPTALSLASAYVYYETTGQNWERAAFIKARPIAGDIPAGERFLAELTPFVWRKYFDFAAIADVHAMKRQIHAVRGHEALAVAGHDIKLGRGGIREIEFFVQTQQLVFGGRRPTLRGRSTVPMLGRLHEDGWISGQARDELAQAYAFLRTIEHRLQMVRDEQTQRLPTDGAELDAFARFAGFSDRPAFEAALLHHARRVQAHYALLFEAGPDLSSEVGDLVFSGAADDPATLATLRSLGFREPETVAETVRGWHFGRRAAVRSPRAREVLTELVPALLKALAGTPDPDAALANLDRAFGRMPAAVELLTILREHERLRLLFADLLGSAPRLAGTVAFSPHVLDAVIDPDFGDPVIDPAGIAAHYRASLGQPAEHEIFLDRSRDAARQLRFVAGARLLSGILTPKGAGEAFSAIADAAVTTALEAVSQKFFAEHGAVPGGRLVVIGFGRLGSRQLTAESDLDLVVLYDFDPEDRTSAGPKRLDAAVAYNRLTQRLVAALTAPTRRGLLYEVDLRLRPGGGQGATATQFRSFRSYQSEEAELWEHMALTRARVIAGDASLAEEVSGVIEVALRRPREAKAVYAAVRDMRATVEREKGDHGPLDLKLAPGGLLDLDFLGQALVLAHAHEHPDLVGLDAPALFARAAEVRLLDGDEAERLAQAYRLLDDVHQWQRLMVEGDPTEASAVAMARLARAANLPDAKALAAQLEAERRAVRAIFDRRLGQAG
;
A
#
# COMPACT_ATOMS: atom_id res chain seq x y z
N MET A 1 23.18 -12.52 -44.75
CA MET A 1 24.36 -12.96 -45.54
C MET A 1 24.19 -12.36 -46.93
N ASN A 2 24.73 -11.17 -47.24
CA ASN A 2 26.07 -11.02 -47.81
C ASN A 2 26.64 -9.58 -47.63
N ARG A 3 26.71 -9.04 -46.40
CA ARG A 3 27.79 -8.11 -46.02
C ARG A 3 28.88 -8.97 -45.41
N ARG A 4 29.97 -9.16 -46.15
CA ARG A 4 31.14 -9.90 -45.70
C ARG A 4 31.68 -9.26 -44.43
N THR A 5 31.85 -10.09 -43.42
CA THR A 5 32.77 -9.93 -42.30
C THR A 5 34.20 -9.81 -42.86
N ASN A 6 34.64 -8.60 -43.18
CA ASN A 6 36.06 -8.25 -43.24
C ASN A 6 36.32 -7.22 -42.14
N GLY A 7 36.38 -7.71 -40.91
CA GLY A 7 36.95 -6.99 -39.78
C GLY A 7 38.25 -7.68 -39.42
N GLN A 8 39.33 -7.26 -40.06
CA GLN A 8 40.74 -7.33 -39.63
C GLN A 8 41.57 -6.79 -40.82
N ASP A 9 42.35 -5.74 -40.55
CA ASP A 9 43.19 -4.98 -41.50
C ASP A 9 42.57 -3.74 -42.19
N ALA A 10 41.85 -2.91 -41.43
CA ALA A 10 41.87 -1.46 -41.67
C ALA A 10 42.76 -0.83 -40.59
N GLN A 11 43.98 -0.52 -40.99
CA GLN A 11 45.03 0.12 -40.20
C GLN A 11 44.51 1.36 -39.45
N ALA A 12 45.04 1.58 -38.26
CA ALA A 12 44.97 2.82 -37.50
C ALA A 12 45.81 3.95 -38.16
N GLY A 13 45.61 4.18 -39.46
CA GLY A 13 46.27 5.22 -40.24
C GLY A 13 45.56 5.45 -41.58
N GLY A 14 45.00 6.66 -41.76
CA GLY A 14 44.29 7.12 -42.96
C GLY A 14 42.78 7.26 -42.71
N SER A 15 42.12 8.41 -42.85
CA SER A 15 42.42 9.62 -43.63
C SER A 15 41.74 10.86 -43.01
N ASP A 16 42.49 11.94 -42.74
CA ASP A 16 41.95 13.29 -42.44
C ASP A 16 41.32 13.98 -43.68
N GLY A 17 40.89 13.19 -44.66
CA GLY A 17 40.34 13.68 -45.92
C GLY A 17 38.88 14.17 -45.79
N PRO A 18 38.41 14.94 -46.79
CA PRO A 18 37.02 15.40 -46.89
C PRO A 18 36.00 14.27 -46.73
N LEU A 19 34.87 14.56 -46.06
CA LEU A 19 33.77 13.60 -45.89
C LEU A 19 33.29 13.02 -47.23
N ALA A 20 33.16 13.85 -48.26
CA ALA A 20 32.69 13.45 -49.59
C ALA A 20 33.54 12.34 -50.25
N GLU A 21 34.83 12.27 -49.94
CA GLU A 21 35.77 11.27 -50.51
C GLU A 21 35.69 9.93 -49.76
N ARG A 22 35.10 9.92 -48.57
CA ARG A 22 35.02 8.74 -47.68
C ARG A 22 33.66 8.04 -47.75
N LEU A 23 32.70 8.61 -48.47
CA LEU A 23 31.32 8.10 -48.52
C LEU A 23 31.25 6.71 -49.16
N GLY A 24 30.60 5.79 -48.45
CA GLY A 24 30.18 4.50 -48.93
C GLY A 24 28.91 4.55 -49.78
N PRO A 25 28.38 3.37 -50.17
CA PRO A 25 27.16 3.28 -50.96
C PRO A 25 25.96 3.83 -50.17
N PRO A 26 25.13 4.71 -50.78
CA PRO A 26 23.98 5.27 -50.10
C PRO A 26 22.84 4.24 -49.97
N PRO A 27 21.84 4.53 -49.11
CA PRO A 27 20.59 3.78 -49.11
C PRO A 27 19.90 3.77 -50.48
N PRO A 28 19.27 2.66 -50.92
CA PRO A 28 18.47 2.62 -52.14
C PRO A 28 17.33 3.65 -52.12
N LEU A 29 17.00 4.24 -53.27
CA LEU A 29 15.86 5.14 -53.39
C LEU A 29 14.53 4.35 -53.44
N SER A 30 13.50 4.92 -52.85
CA SER A 30 12.08 4.58 -52.95
C SER A 30 11.41 5.33 -54.10
N ASP A 31 11.63 6.65 -54.18
CA ASP A 31 11.03 7.54 -55.18
C ASP A 31 12.12 8.41 -55.85
N GLY A 32 12.81 7.81 -56.82
CA GLY A 32 13.89 8.45 -57.57
C GLY A 32 13.49 9.77 -58.24
N PRO A 33 12.37 9.83 -59.00
CA PRO A 33 11.92 11.07 -59.63
C PRO A 33 11.72 12.22 -58.64
N ARG A 34 11.11 11.96 -57.48
CA ARG A 34 10.90 12.99 -56.44
C ARG A 34 12.21 13.42 -55.78
N ALA A 35 13.12 12.48 -55.55
CA ALA A 35 14.45 12.80 -55.02
C ALA A 35 15.23 13.74 -55.96
N GLU A 36 15.15 13.47 -57.26
CA GLU A 36 15.77 14.29 -58.31
C GLU A 36 15.14 15.70 -58.40
N GLU A 37 13.81 15.79 -58.34
CA GLU A 37 13.08 17.07 -58.30
C GLU A 37 13.55 17.94 -57.12
N ARG A 38 13.60 17.35 -55.92
CA ARG A 38 14.09 18.02 -54.72
C ARG A 38 15.55 18.44 -54.86
N PHE A 39 16.42 17.54 -55.33
CA PHE A 39 17.83 17.85 -55.48
C PHE A 39 18.09 19.01 -56.45
N ALA A 40 17.29 19.10 -57.52
CA ALA A 40 17.37 20.20 -58.48
C ALA A 40 17.14 21.59 -57.84
N GLU A 41 16.37 21.68 -56.75
CA GLU A 41 16.10 22.94 -56.03
C GLU A 41 17.37 23.59 -55.47
N ILE A 42 18.40 22.79 -55.14
CA ILE A 42 19.64 23.27 -54.51
C ILE A 42 20.89 23.00 -55.32
N ALA A 43 20.79 22.24 -56.42
CA ALA A 43 21.93 21.79 -57.21
C ALA A 43 22.81 22.97 -57.64
N ASP A 44 22.22 24.08 -58.09
CA ASP A 44 22.95 25.27 -58.56
C ASP A 44 23.75 25.99 -57.47
N ALA A 45 23.34 25.85 -56.21
CA ALA A 45 24.04 26.42 -55.06
C ALA A 45 25.20 25.53 -54.56
N LEU A 46 25.31 24.28 -55.04
CA LEU A 46 26.36 23.35 -54.60
C LEU A 46 27.57 23.35 -55.54
N PRO A 47 28.81 23.14 -55.03
CA PRO A 47 29.98 22.92 -55.89
C PRO A 47 29.79 21.73 -56.82
N THR A 48 30.31 21.81 -58.06
CA THR A 48 30.18 20.74 -59.07
C THR A 48 30.63 19.37 -58.57
N ALA A 49 31.69 19.32 -57.75
CA ALA A 49 32.21 18.08 -57.17
C ALA A 49 31.19 17.35 -56.26
N LEU A 50 30.20 18.04 -55.71
CA LEU A 50 29.14 17.46 -54.88
C LEU A 50 27.86 17.15 -55.67
N ARG A 51 27.80 17.57 -56.94
CA ARG A 51 26.68 17.29 -57.86
C ARG A 51 26.80 15.94 -58.55
N GLU A 52 27.92 15.25 -58.37
CA GLU A 52 28.23 13.96 -58.98
C GLU A 52 28.72 12.94 -57.93
N GLY A 53 28.79 11.66 -58.33
CA GLY A 53 29.42 10.62 -57.51
C GLY A 53 28.69 10.25 -56.20
N PRO A 54 29.43 9.73 -55.20
CA PRO A 54 28.87 9.27 -53.93
C PRO A 54 28.15 10.36 -53.13
N ALA A 55 28.66 11.59 -53.14
CA ALA A 55 28.04 12.73 -52.45
C ALA A 55 26.63 13.02 -52.99
N ARG A 56 26.48 13.15 -54.31
CA ARG A 56 25.16 13.29 -54.95
C ARG A 56 24.21 12.16 -54.57
N SER A 57 24.72 10.93 -54.60
CA SER A 57 23.91 9.75 -54.37
C SER A 57 23.39 9.67 -52.93
N LEU A 58 24.20 10.10 -51.95
CA LEU A 58 23.77 10.28 -50.57
C LEU A 58 22.74 11.40 -50.42
N LEU A 59 22.94 12.54 -51.09
CA LEU A 59 22.00 13.67 -51.03
C LEU A 59 20.63 13.32 -51.61
N LEU A 60 20.57 12.53 -52.68
CA LEU A 60 19.32 11.98 -53.20
C LEU A 60 18.63 11.07 -52.19
N ALA A 61 19.40 10.21 -51.50
CA ALA A 61 18.83 9.38 -50.44
C ALA A 61 18.25 10.21 -49.29
N LEU A 62 18.90 11.31 -48.90
CA LEU A 62 18.32 12.24 -47.92
C LEU A 62 17.06 12.92 -48.44
N ALA A 63 17.08 13.39 -49.70
CA ALA A 63 15.94 14.03 -50.35
C ALA A 63 14.71 13.13 -50.43
N ASP A 64 14.92 11.84 -50.63
CA ASP A 64 13.87 10.83 -50.71
C ASP A 64 13.32 10.47 -49.31
N HIS A 65 14.21 10.06 -48.41
CA HIS A 65 13.82 9.35 -47.19
C HIS A 65 13.69 10.22 -45.94
N SER A 66 14.35 11.37 -45.87
CA SER A 66 14.36 12.22 -44.67
C SER A 66 14.00 13.67 -45.01
N PRO A 67 12.71 14.03 -44.91
CA PRO A 67 12.27 15.41 -44.99
C PRO A 67 13.00 16.33 -44.01
N PHE A 68 13.31 15.84 -42.81
CA PHE A 68 14.04 16.60 -41.81
C PHE A 68 15.48 16.92 -42.25
N LEU A 69 16.30 15.91 -42.57
CA LEU A 69 17.69 16.11 -42.98
C LEU A 69 17.78 16.89 -44.29
N TRP A 70 16.85 16.62 -45.22
CA TRP A 70 16.76 17.39 -46.46
C TRP A 70 16.49 18.87 -46.19
N SER A 71 15.58 19.20 -45.26
CA SER A 71 15.32 20.60 -44.91
C SER A 71 16.56 21.30 -44.34
N LEU A 72 17.40 20.59 -43.57
CA LEU A 72 18.66 21.13 -43.05
C LEU A 72 19.69 21.33 -44.16
N ALA A 73 19.79 20.38 -45.09
CA ALA A 73 20.68 20.47 -46.24
C ALA A 73 20.28 21.62 -47.16
N ALA A 74 18.98 21.72 -47.49
CA ALA A 74 18.47 22.67 -48.48
C ALA A 74 18.39 24.12 -47.97
N ARG A 75 18.17 24.32 -46.67
CA ARG A 75 18.07 25.66 -46.07
C ARG A 75 19.39 26.45 -46.14
N GLU A 76 20.54 25.76 -46.08
CA GLU A 76 21.88 26.36 -46.10
C GLU A 76 22.86 25.50 -46.93
N PRO A 77 22.84 25.60 -48.27
CA PRO A 77 23.70 24.79 -49.14
C PRO A 77 25.21 24.99 -48.89
N ASP A 78 25.64 26.19 -48.48
CA ASP A 78 27.04 26.47 -48.13
C ASP A 78 27.50 25.67 -46.90
N ARG A 79 26.62 25.51 -45.91
CA ARG A 79 26.89 24.66 -44.74
C ARG A 79 27.05 23.21 -45.18
N LEU A 80 26.16 22.73 -46.04
CA LEU A 80 26.24 21.38 -46.59
C LEU A 80 27.56 21.15 -47.34
N ALA A 81 27.93 22.09 -48.22
CA ALA A 81 29.16 22.02 -48.99
C ALA A 81 30.40 21.99 -48.08
N ARG A 82 30.42 22.81 -47.02
CA ARG A 82 31.48 22.81 -46.02
C ARG A 82 31.59 21.48 -45.29
N LEU A 83 30.47 20.94 -44.78
CA LEU A 83 30.48 19.67 -44.04
C LEU A 83 30.94 18.49 -44.92
N LEU A 84 30.63 18.50 -46.21
CA LEU A 84 31.08 17.48 -47.16
C LEU A 84 32.54 17.68 -47.61
N GLY A 85 33.01 18.92 -47.68
CA GLY A 85 34.38 19.28 -48.11
C GLY A 85 35.44 19.22 -47.01
N GLU A 86 35.05 19.13 -45.75
CA GLU A 86 35.95 19.05 -44.59
C GLU A 86 36.01 17.62 -44.01
N SER A 87 37.03 17.36 -43.19
CA SER A 87 37.07 16.16 -42.36
C SER A 87 35.91 16.19 -41.35
N PRO A 88 35.07 15.14 -41.28
CA PRO A 88 33.94 15.11 -40.36
C PRO A 88 34.38 15.16 -38.89
N GLU A 89 35.57 14.64 -38.55
CA GLU A 89 36.15 14.75 -37.21
C GLU A 89 36.54 16.20 -36.85
N ALA A 90 37.08 16.94 -37.82
CA ALA A 90 37.44 18.35 -37.62
C ALA A 90 36.19 19.24 -37.50
N SER A 91 35.18 19.01 -38.35
CA SER A 91 33.91 19.73 -38.27
C SER A 91 33.19 19.44 -36.95
N ASP A 92 33.17 18.19 -36.47
CA ASP A 92 32.62 17.80 -35.16
C ASP A 92 33.30 18.55 -34.02
N ALA A 93 34.63 18.50 -33.96
CA ALA A 93 35.41 19.19 -32.94
C ALA A 93 35.15 20.71 -32.93
N ARG A 94 35.04 21.33 -34.11
CA ARG A 94 34.71 22.76 -34.25
C ARG A 94 33.30 23.05 -33.73
N ILE A 95 32.29 22.29 -34.14
CA ILE A 95 30.91 22.51 -33.73
C ILE A 95 30.76 22.33 -32.21
N LEU A 96 31.43 21.35 -31.61
CA LEU A 96 31.46 21.14 -30.16
C LEU A 96 32.12 22.32 -29.42
N ALA A 97 33.25 22.81 -29.93
CA ALA A 97 33.94 23.97 -29.38
C ALA A 97 33.06 25.24 -29.45
N ASP A 98 32.44 25.49 -30.61
CA ASP A 98 31.51 26.60 -30.83
C ASP A 98 30.30 26.50 -29.90
N GLN A 99 29.73 25.29 -29.74
CA GLN A 99 28.60 25.02 -28.84
C GLN A 99 28.94 25.36 -27.39
N ARG A 100 30.11 24.88 -26.91
CA ARG A 100 30.56 25.13 -25.54
C ARG A 100 30.93 26.60 -25.31
N ALA A 101 31.58 27.24 -26.28
CA ALA A 101 31.97 28.65 -26.19
C ALA A 101 30.76 29.59 -26.16
N ALA A 102 29.67 29.25 -26.87
CA ALA A 102 28.48 30.09 -26.96
C ALA A 102 27.92 30.49 -25.58
N GLY A 103 27.97 29.60 -24.58
CA GLY A 103 27.51 29.88 -23.22
C GLY A 103 28.26 31.01 -22.50
N ARG A 104 29.48 31.33 -22.96
CA ARG A 104 30.34 32.38 -22.38
C ARG A 104 30.42 33.63 -23.25
N THR A 105 30.23 33.50 -24.56
CA THR A 105 30.44 34.58 -25.52
C THR A 105 29.17 35.25 -26.02
N ALA A 106 28.00 34.59 -25.89
CA ALA A 106 26.74 35.17 -26.34
C ALA A 106 26.37 36.43 -25.51
N PRO A 107 25.87 37.51 -26.15
CA PRO A 107 25.56 38.76 -25.47
C PRO A 107 24.35 38.66 -24.53
N ASP A 108 23.42 37.76 -24.86
CA ASP A 108 22.21 37.48 -24.07
C ASP A 108 21.71 36.06 -24.33
N LEU A 109 20.65 35.68 -23.62
CA LEU A 109 20.05 34.34 -23.68
C LEU A 109 19.32 34.03 -25.00
N ASP A 110 18.81 35.04 -25.71
CA ASP A 110 18.13 34.85 -27.00
C ASP A 110 19.16 34.54 -28.10
N ALA A 111 20.23 35.34 -28.14
CA ALA A 111 21.37 35.13 -29.02
C ALA A 111 22.03 33.77 -28.74
N LEU A 112 22.21 33.39 -27.47
CA LEU A 112 22.67 32.06 -27.09
C LEU A 112 21.76 30.97 -27.65
N GLY A 113 20.46 31.05 -27.35
CA GLY A 113 19.49 30.05 -27.79
C GLY A 113 19.49 29.89 -29.31
N LYS A 114 19.65 30.97 -30.07
CA LYS A 114 19.76 30.93 -31.54
C LYS A 114 21.02 30.20 -32.00
N THR A 115 22.16 30.49 -31.38
CA THR A 115 23.45 29.83 -31.68
C THR A 115 23.39 28.34 -31.36
N LEU A 116 22.89 27.96 -30.18
CA LEU A 116 22.81 26.54 -29.78
C LEU A 116 21.96 25.71 -30.76
N ARG A 117 20.84 26.27 -31.25
CA ARG A 117 19.96 25.60 -32.22
C ARG A 117 20.58 25.48 -33.61
N ARG A 118 21.31 26.50 -34.06
CA ARG A 118 22.05 26.47 -35.34
C ARG A 118 23.16 25.42 -35.32
N ASN A 119 23.94 25.39 -34.25
CA ASN A 119 24.97 24.38 -34.05
C ASN A 119 24.37 22.97 -33.96
N ARG A 120 23.20 22.82 -33.32
CA ARG A 120 22.47 21.55 -33.30
C ARG A 120 22.08 21.11 -34.71
N ALA A 121 21.55 22.01 -35.53
CA ALA A 121 21.20 21.70 -36.91
C ALA A 121 22.43 21.29 -37.73
N GLU A 122 23.56 21.99 -37.58
CA GLU A 122 24.83 21.64 -38.24
C GLU A 122 25.37 20.27 -37.78
N HIS A 123 25.41 20.03 -36.47
CA HIS A 123 25.87 18.78 -35.88
C HIS A 123 24.99 17.59 -36.28
N ALA A 124 23.66 17.77 -36.20
CA ALA A 124 22.69 16.74 -36.58
C ALA A 124 22.89 16.32 -38.05
N LEU A 125 23.10 17.28 -38.95
CA LEU A 125 23.36 17.00 -40.36
C LEU A 125 24.71 16.31 -40.57
N LEU A 126 25.78 16.79 -39.93
CA LEU A 126 27.12 16.18 -40.00
C LEU A 126 27.09 14.70 -39.56
N VAL A 127 26.54 14.43 -38.38
CA VAL A 127 26.45 13.07 -37.83
C VAL A 127 25.64 12.18 -38.77
N ALA A 128 24.52 12.67 -39.31
CA ALA A 128 23.70 11.89 -40.23
C ALA A 128 24.40 11.60 -41.57
N LEU A 129 25.14 12.56 -42.13
CA LEU A 129 25.94 12.35 -43.35
C LEU A 129 27.03 11.29 -43.12
N ALA A 130 27.74 11.36 -41.99
CA ALA A 130 28.78 10.40 -41.65
C ALA A 130 28.22 8.99 -41.32
N ASP A 131 27.06 8.91 -40.66
CA ASP A 131 26.38 7.66 -40.31
C ASP A 131 25.78 6.98 -41.57
N ILE A 132 24.95 7.71 -42.33
CA ILE A 132 24.29 7.17 -43.53
C ILE A 132 25.32 6.89 -44.63
N GLY A 133 26.35 7.72 -44.74
CA GLY A 133 27.48 7.51 -45.64
C GLY A 133 28.41 6.36 -45.23
N GLY A 134 28.20 5.72 -44.07
CA GLY A 134 29.02 4.60 -43.60
C GLY A 134 30.46 4.98 -43.21
N VAL A 135 30.71 6.26 -42.93
CA VAL A 135 32.03 6.81 -42.56
C VAL A 135 32.31 6.64 -41.08
N TRP A 136 31.29 6.81 -40.24
CA TRP A 136 31.40 6.63 -38.79
C TRP A 136 30.73 5.33 -38.34
N PRO A 137 31.41 4.51 -37.52
CA PRO A 137 30.76 3.40 -36.84
C PRO A 137 29.80 3.92 -35.77
N LEU A 138 28.85 3.06 -35.35
CA LEU A 138 27.81 3.44 -34.39
C LEU A 138 28.38 4.04 -33.10
N GLU A 139 29.47 3.49 -32.57
CA GLU A 139 30.11 3.96 -31.34
C GLU A 139 30.59 5.41 -31.47
N ARG A 140 31.10 5.79 -32.64
CA ARG A 140 31.51 7.17 -32.92
C ARG A 140 30.30 8.09 -33.06
N VAL A 141 29.23 7.62 -33.72
CA VAL A 141 27.96 8.35 -33.86
C VAL A 141 27.35 8.66 -32.49
N THR A 142 27.21 7.65 -31.62
CA THR A 142 26.62 7.85 -30.29
C THR A 142 27.51 8.70 -29.39
N ALA A 143 28.84 8.59 -29.53
CA ALA A 143 29.78 9.45 -28.81
C ALA A 143 29.62 10.93 -29.23
N ALA A 144 29.61 11.23 -30.53
CA ALA A 144 29.42 12.59 -31.04
C ALA A 144 28.10 13.21 -30.57
N LEU A 145 27.00 12.46 -30.65
CA LEU A 145 25.69 12.89 -30.14
C LEU A 145 25.71 13.19 -28.63
N SER A 146 26.40 12.34 -27.84
CA SER A 146 26.53 12.53 -26.40
C SER A 146 27.41 13.72 -26.05
N ASP A 147 28.53 13.90 -26.77
CA ASP A 147 29.47 15.00 -26.54
C ASP A 147 28.85 16.35 -26.90
N PHE A 148 28.01 16.39 -27.93
CA PHE A 148 27.22 17.57 -28.27
C PHE A 148 26.18 17.91 -27.20
N ALA A 149 25.53 16.90 -26.62
CA ALA A 149 24.62 17.10 -25.50
C ALA A 149 25.36 17.64 -24.26
N ASP A 150 26.53 17.08 -23.93
CA ASP A 150 27.38 17.59 -22.85
C ASP A 150 27.77 19.06 -23.08
N ALA A 151 28.23 19.40 -24.29
CA ALA A 151 28.60 20.77 -24.66
C ALA A 151 27.41 21.74 -24.57
N SER A 152 26.23 21.31 -25.00
CA SER A 152 25.00 22.09 -24.93
C SER A 152 24.56 22.34 -23.48
N VAL A 153 24.60 21.31 -22.64
CA VAL A 153 24.27 21.42 -21.21
C VAL A 153 25.28 22.34 -20.52
N CYS A 154 26.57 22.15 -20.74
CA CYS A 154 27.63 23.02 -20.22
C CYS A 154 27.37 24.49 -20.60
N ALA A 155 27.10 24.77 -21.88
CA ALA A 155 26.88 26.13 -22.36
C ALA A 155 25.65 26.79 -21.73
N ALA A 156 24.57 26.03 -21.55
CA ALA A 156 23.37 26.54 -20.89
C ALA A 156 23.65 26.88 -19.41
N PHE A 157 24.39 26.03 -18.69
CA PHE A 157 24.75 26.27 -17.30
C PHE A 157 25.77 27.42 -17.13
N ASP A 158 26.76 27.53 -18.01
CA ASP A 158 27.70 28.68 -18.05
C ASP A 158 26.93 30.00 -18.18
N ALA A 159 26.03 30.10 -19.15
CA ALA A 159 25.26 31.31 -19.39
C ALA A 159 24.38 31.69 -18.19
N MET A 160 23.76 30.69 -17.54
CA MET A 160 22.92 30.94 -16.37
C MET A 160 23.71 31.41 -15.16
N LEU A 161 24.89 30.83 -14.94
CA LEU A 161 25.80 31.25 -13.87
C LEU A 161 26.38 32.64 -14.13
N LEU A 162 26.79 32.93 -15.37
CA LEU A 162 27.31 34.25 -15.76
C LEU A 162 26.24 35.34 -15.65
N GLN A 163 24.99 35.05 -16.05
CA GLN A 163 23.88 35.99 -15.86
C GLN A 163 23.60 36.23 -14.37
N ALA A 164 23.64 35.19 -13.54
CA ALA A 164 23.53 35.34 -12.10
C ALA A 164 24.69 36.14 -11.49
N ALA A 165 25.90 35.99 -12.03
CA ALA A 165 27.08 36.74 -11.63
C ALA A 165 27.03 38.21 -12.05
N ALA A 166 26.51 38.51 -13.23
CA ALA A 166 26.26 39.88 -13.68
C ALA A 166 25.20 40.57 -12.80
N ALA A 167 24.20 39.82 -12.32
CA ALA A 167 23.19 40.30 -11.37
C ALA A 167 23.66 40.35 -9.91
N GLY A 168 24.93 40.02 -9.62
CA GLY A 168 25.49 40.00 -8.26
C GLY A 168 24.87 38.96 -7.32
N ARG A 169 24.21 37.92 -7.87
CA ARG A 169 23.60 36.83 -7.08
C ARG A 169 24.53 35.64 -6.87
N PHE A 170 25.51 35.48 -7.77
CA PHE A 170 26.52 34.42 -7.76
C PHE A 170 27.91 35.05 -7.88
N LEU A 171 28.88 34.57 -7.11
CA LEU A 171 30.22 35.13 -7.00
C LEU A 171 31.25 34.07 -7.44
N PRO A 172 31.36 33.78 -8.75
CA PRO A 172 32.22 32.69 -9.22
C PRO A 172 33.68 32.90 -8.79
N PRO A 173 34.40 31.84 -8.35
CA PRO A 173 35.82 31.92 -8.04
C PRO A 173 36.66 32.28 -9.27
N ASP A 174 36.24 31.78 -10.44
CA ASP A 174 36.80 32.08 -11.75
C ASP A 174 35.67 32.42 -12.74
N ARG A 175 35.68 33.62 -13.32
CA ARG A 175 34.65 34.07 -14.27
C ARG A 175 34.79 33.41 -15.64
N GLU A 176 35.98 32.95 -16.02
CA GLU A 176 36.21 32.25 -17.30
C GLU A 176 35.73 30.79 -17.24
N ASN A 177 35.59 30.26 -16.01
CA ASN A 177 35.09 28.93 -15.73
C ASN A 177 34.05 28.95 -14.59
N PRO A 178 32.86 29.54 -14.81
CA PRO A 178 31.89 29.83 -13.75
C PRO A 178 31.29 28.59 -13.09
N GLN A 179 31.41 27.41 -13.72
CA GLN A 179 30.97 26.13 -13.17
C GLN A 179 31.96 25.55 -12.14
N ALA A 180 33.25 25.86 -12.23
CA ALA A 180 34.25 25.34 -11.29
C ALA A 180 34.11 25.99 -9.91
N GLY A 181 34.06 25.19 -8.85
CA GLY A 181 33.84 25.68 -7.48
C GLY A 181 32.47 26.31 -7.27
N SER A 182 31.49 26.02 -8.13
CA SER A 182 30.13 26.55 -8.01
C SER A 182 29.25 25.78 -7.02
N GLY A 183 29.70 24.59 -6.59
CA GLY A 183 28.90 23.63 -5.84
C GLY A 183 27.81 22.94 -6.67
N LEU A 184 27.57 23.33 -7.93
CA LEU A 184 26.59 22.71 -8.82
C LEU A 184 27.07 21.33 -9.27
N VAL A 185 26.21 20.33 -9.28
CA VAL A 185 26.49 19.00 -9.84
C VAL A 185 25.39 18.63 -10.82
N VAL A 186 25.75 18.39 -12.08
CA VAL A 186 24.80 17.95 -13.12
C VAL A 186 25.21 16.58 -13.63
N LEU A 187 24.37 15.59 -13.34
CA LEU A 187 24.57 14.22 -13.79
C LEU A 187 23.73 13.94 -15.04
N GLY A 188 24.36 13.39 -16.06
CA GLY A 188 23.68 12.73 -17.18
C GLY A 188 23.43 11.26 -16.85
N LEU A 189 22.22 10.77 -17.07
CA LEU A 189 21.81 9.40 -16.84
C LEU A 189 21.51 8.67 -18.15
N GLY A 190 21.14 7.39 -18.04
CA GLY A 190 20.66 6.60 -19.16
C GLY A 190 21.66 6.58 -20.33
N LYS A 191 21.16 6.86 -21.53
CA LYS A 191 21.98 6.85 -22.75
C LYS A 191 23.04 7.96 -22.74
N LEU A 192 22.73 9.15 -22.22
CA LEU A 192 23.69 10.26 -22.14
C LEU A 192 24.85 9.94 -21.19
N GLY A 193 24.52 9.41 -20.02
CA GLY A 193 25.51 9.01 -19.02
C GLY A 193 26.43 7.89 -19.52
N GLY A 194 25.89 6.95 -20.32
CA GLY A 194 26.63 5.87 -20.98
C GLY A 194 27.43 6.29 -22.22
N ARG A 195 27.31 7.54 -22.69
CA ARG A 195 27.82 8.03 -23.99
C ARG A 195 27.29 7.23 -25.19
N GLU A 196 26.03 6.81 -25.08
CA GLU A 196 25.30 5.99 -26.03
C GLU A 196 24.03 6.71 -26.50
N LEU A 197 24.04 8.05 -26.62
CA LEU A 197 22.87 8.85 -27.00
C LEU A 197 22.38 8.48 -28.41
N ASN A 198 21.05 8.45 -28.61
CA ASN A 198 20.45 8.30 -29.93
C ASN A 198 20.16 9.67 -30.55
N TYR A 199 19.74 9.67 -31.81
CA TYR A 199 19.64 10.88 -32.62
C TYR A 199 18.59 11.88 -32.10
N SER A 200 17.44 11.38 -31.63
CA SER A 200 16.36 12.19 -31.05
C SER A 200 15.90 11.60 -29.71
N SER A 201 16.72 11.79 -28.67
CA SER A 201 16.41 11.44 -27.27
C SER A 201 16.04 12.67 -26.46
N ASP A 202 15.29 12.43 -25.39
CA ASP A 202 15.39 13.27 -24.20
C ASP A 202 16.75 13.04 -23.51
N ILE A 203 17.29 14.08 -22.89
CA ILE A 203 18.46 14.01 -22.01
C ILE A 203 17.99 13.92 -20.57
N ASP A 204 18.25 12.77 -19.94
CA ASP A 204 17.93 12.50 -18.55
C ASP A 204 18.98 13.14 -17.64
N LEU A 205 18.57 14.16 -16.87
CA LEU A 205 19.45 14.91 -16.00
C LEU A 205 19.02 14.81 -14.54
N ILE A 206 19.98 14.83 -13.62
CA ILE A 206 19.75 15.14 -12.20
C ILE A 206 20.65 16.31 -11.81
N VAL A 207 20.07 17.28 -11.12
CA VAL A 207 20.78 18.46 -10.63
C VAL A 207 20.88 18.37 -9.11
N PHE A 208 22.11 18.31 -8.62
CA PHE A 208 22.43 18.48 -7.21
C PHE A 208 23.20 19.78 -6.98
N PHE A 209 23.29 20.20 -5.73
CA PHE A 209 24.18 21.27 -5.34
C PHE A 209 24.73 21.08 -3.92
N ASP A 210 25.93 21.59 -3.69
CA ASP A 210 26.55 21.71 -2.38
C ASP A 210 26.29 23.13 -1.83
N PRO A 211 25.45 23.29 -0.80
CA PRO A 211 25.18 24.61 -0.22
C PRO A 211 26.40 25.22 0.49
N GLU A 212 27.36 24.42 0.96
CA GLU A 212 28.54 24.91 1.67
C GLU A 212 29.62 25.41 0.71
N ALA A 213 29.71 24.77 -0.47
CA ALA A 213 30.66 25.17 -1.52
C ALA A 213 30.12 26.28 -2.44
N ALA A 214 28.80 26.51 -2.49
CA ALA A 214 28.18 27.44 -3.43
C ALA A 214 28.48 28.92 -3.08
N PRO A 215 29.19 29.67 -3.94
CA PRO A 215 29.54 31.07 -3.68
C PRO A 215 28.38 32.01 -4.04
N LEU A 216 27.30 31.93 -3.26
CA LEU A 216 26.13 32.79 -3.40
C LEU A 216 26.32 34.09 -2.61
N LYS A 217 25.62 35.15 -3.04
CA LYS A 217 25.53 36.38 -2.24
C LYS A 217 24.87 36.08 -0.89
N GLU A 218 25.38 36.70 0.17
CA GLU A 218 24.81 36.62 1.51
C GLU A 218 23.29 36.90 1.53
N GLY A 219 22.54 36.06 2.24
CA GLY A 219 21.08 36.12 2.34
C GLY A 219 20.31 35.47 1.18
N LEU A 220 20.98 34.83 0.22
CA LEU A 220 20.32 34.01 -0.80
C LEU A 220 20.21 32.55 -0.38
N GLU A 221 18.98 32.03 -0.44
CA GLU A 221 18.71 30.61 -0.24
C GLU A 221 19.23 29.78 -1.43
N PRO A 222 20.04 28.72 -1.20
CA PRO A 222 20.59 27.88 -2.25
C PRO A 222 19.54 27.12 -3.08
N THR A 223 18.56 26.46 -2.42
CA THR A 223 17.58 25.60 -3.12
C THR A 223 16.77 26.36 -4.18
N PRO A 224 16.17 27.54 -3.87
CA PRO A 224 15.45 28.32 -4.89
C PRO A 224 16.38 28.88 -5.97
N PHE A 225 17.65 29.13 -5.68
CA PHE A 225 18.64 29.58 -6.66
C PHE A 225 18.92 28.47 -7.69
N PHE A 226 19.35 27.29 -7.24
CA PHE A 226 19.71 26.18 -8.13
C PHE A 226 18.50 25.58 -8.87
N THR A 227 17.32 25.61 -8.26
CA THR A 227 16.07 25.20 -8.93
C THR A 227 15.76 26.10 -10.14
N ARG A 228 15.84 27.43 -9.97
CA ARG A 228 15.64 28.38 -11.07
C ARG A 228 16.72 28.23 -12.14
N LEU A 229 17.94 27.93 -11.73
CA LEU A 229 19.08 27.72 -12.63
C LEU A 229 18.87 26.48 -13.51
N ALA A 230 18.45 25.35 -12.93
CA ALA A 230 18.09 24.14 -13.66
C ALA A 230 16.90 24.36 -14.62
N GLN A 231 15.85 25.03 -14.16
CA GLN A 231 14.69 25.36 -14.99
C GLN A 231 15.03 26.29 -16.16
N GLY A 232 15.91 27.27 -15.93
CA GLY A 232 16.41 28.18 -16.97
C GLY A 232 17.24 27.45 -18.03
N ALA A 233 18.15 26.58 -17.61
CA ALA A 233 18.93 25.74 -18.52
C ALA A 233 18.03 24.82 -19.36
N ALA A 234 17.06 24.16 -18.73
CA ALA A 234 16.06 23.36 -19.43
C ALA A 234 15.26 24.20 -20.43
N LYS A 235 14.80 25.39 -20.06
CA LYS A 235 14.09 26.29 -20.99
C LYS A 235 14.93 26.60 -22.23
N LEU A 236 16.20 26.96 -22.06
CA LEU A 236 17.11 27.28 -23.17
C LEU A 236 17.29 26.12 -24.15
N LEU A 237 17.38 24.90 -23.62
CA LEU A 237 17.61 23.70 -24.43
C LEU A 237 16.32 23.20 -25.12
N GLN A 238 15.18 23.29 -24.44
CA GLN A 238 13.91 22.70 -24.88
C GLN A 238 13.04 23.61 -25.75
N GLU A 239 13.14 24.93 -25.56
CA GLU A 239 12.24 25.87 -26.23
C GLU A 239 12.36 25.75 -27.75
N ARG A 240 11.21 25.61 -28.43
CA ARG A 240 11.15 25.46 -29.88
C ARG A 240 10.90 26.81 -30.54
N THR A 241 11.82 27.21 -31.41
CA THR A 241 11.71 28.44 -32.20
C THR A 241 11.75 28.11 -33.69
N ARG A 242 11.73 29.14 -34.56
CA ARG A 242 11.95 28.98 -36.01
C ARG A 242 13.31 28.34 -36.37
N ASP A 243 14.26 28.38 -35.43
CA ASP A 243 15.58 27.80 -35.59
C ASP A 243 15.65 26.37 -35.03
N GLY A 244 14.55 25.85 -34.48
CA GLY A 244 14.43 24.48 -33.94
C GLY A 244 14.49 24.44 -32.41
N TYR A 245 15.04 23.35 -31.88
CA TYR A 245 15.33 23.15 -30.44
C TYR A 245 16.70 22.48 -30.31
N VAL A 246 17.26 22.42 -29.09
CA VAL A 246 18.56 21.79 -28.84
C VAL A 246 18.37 20.37 -28.31
N HIS A 247 17.82 20.23 -27.10
CA HIS A 247 17.51 18.95 -26.46
C HIS A 247 16.24 19.06 -25.61
N ARG A 248 15.48 17.96 -25.56
CA ARG A 248 14.42 17.78 -24.57
C ARG A 248 15.06 17.34 -23.25
N VAL A 249 14.73 17.97 -22.12
CA VAL A 249 15.36 17.67 -20.82
C VAL A 249 14.34 17.02 -19.90
N ASP A 250 14.71 15.88 -19.32
CA ASP A 250 13.90 15.15 -18.35
C ASP A 250 14.59 15.13 -16.97
N TYR A 251 13.88 15.62 -15.94
CA TYR A 251 14.33 15.62 -14.55
C TYR A 251 13.59 14.59 -13.67
N ARG A 252 12.80 13.68 -14.26
CA ARG A 252 11.95 12.74 -13.50
C ARG A 252 12.73 11.62 -12.82
N LEU A 253 13.99 11.38 -13.18
CA LEU A 253 14.85 10.38 -12.52
C LEU A 253 15.48 10.87 -11.21
N ARG A 254 15.17 12.10 -10.76
CA ARG A 254 15.61 12.62 -9.46
C ARG A 254 14.88 11.95 -8.29
N PRO A 255 15.42 11.98 -7.06
CA PRO A 255 14.75 11.50 -5.86
C PRO A 255 13.32 12.01 -5.72
N ASP A 256 12.35 11.11 -5.56
CA ASP A 256 10.91 11.41 -5.39
C ASP A 256 10.40 12.64 -6.19
N PRO A 257 10.28 12.53 -7.51
CA PRO A 257 10.03 13.67 -8.39
C PRO A 257 8.65 14.33 -8.18
N GLY A 258 7.74 13.68 -7.44
CA GLY A 258 6.44 14.24 -7.09
C GLY A 258 6.48 15.19 -5.88
N SER A 259 7.50 15.07 -5.02
CA SER A 259 7.59 15.83 -3.76
C SER A 259 8.86 16.69 -3.64
N THR A 260 9.86 16.50 -4.51
CA THR A 260 11.15 17.21 -4.43
C THR A 260 11.32 18.29 -5.50
N PRO A 261 12.08 19.37 -5.19
CA PRO A 261 12.45 20.40 -6.16
C PRO A 261 13.29 19.83 -7.32
N THR A 262 13.42 20.60 -8.41
CA THR A 262 14.20 20.19 -9.59
C THR A 262 15.71 20.07 -9.29
N ALA A 263 16.21 20.82 -8.31
CA ALA A 263 17.59 20.72 -7.81
C ALA A 263 17.58 20.41 -6.31
N LEU A 264 18.34 19.39 -5.89
CA LEU A 264 18.42 18.95 -4.49
C LEU A 264 19.80 19.20 -3.89
N SER A 265 19.89 19.45 -2.58
CA SER A 265 21.19 19.51 -1.92
C SER A 265 21.82 18.11 -1.86
N LEU A 266 23.15 18.03 -1.90
CA LEU A 266 23.88 16.76 -1.75
C LEU A 266 23.53 16.08 -0.42
N ALA A 267 23.42 16.84 0.67
CA ALA A 267 23.04 16.32 1.99
C ALA A 267 21.66 15.62 1.96
N SER A 268 20.65 16.23 1.32
CA SER A 268 19.33 15.60 1.17
C SER A 268 19.38 14.38 0.27
N ALA A 269 20.19 14.39 -0.79
CA ALA A 269 20.37 13.25 -1.67
C ALA A 269 20.97 12.04 -0.93
N TYR A 270 22.01 12.24 -0.11
CA TYR A 270 22.61 11.16 0.70
C TYR A 270 21.59 10.52 1.63
N VAL A 271 20.86 11.33 2.40
CA VAL A 271 19.82 10.82 3.31
C VAL A 271 18.76 10.03 2.55
N TYR A 272 18.32 10.52 1.39
CA TYR A 272 17.34 9.82 0.57
C TYR A 272 17.85 8.47 0.08
N TYR A 273 19.03 8.40 -0.52
CA TYR A 273 19.53 7.14 -1.08
C TYR A 273 19.91 6.12 0.01
N GLU A 274 20.30 6.58 1.20
CA GLU A 274 20.57 5.71 2.34
C GLU A 274 19.29 5.09 2.93
N THR A 275 18.21 5.87 3.03
CA THR A 275 16.99 5.46 3.76
C THR A 275 15.87 4.93 2.87
N THR A 276 15.62 5.59 1.74
CA THR A 276 14.45 5.41 0.89
C THR A 276 14.78 5.06 -0.56
N GLY A 277 16.06 5.03 -0.92
CA GLY A 277 16.54 4.82 -2.28
C GLY A 277 16.02 3.50 -2.88
N GLN A 278 15.38 3.64 -4.03
CA GLN A 278 14.69 2.58 -4.74
C GLN A 278 15.65 1.70 -5.54
N ASN A 279 15.16 0.51 -5.81
CA ASN A 279 15.86 -0.52 -6.56
C ASN A 279 16.13 -0.11 -8.03
N TRP A 280 15.15 0.50 -8.70
CA TRP A 280 15.31 0.98 -10.08
C TRP A 280 16.29 2.15 -10.18
N GLU A 281 16.42 2.98 -9.13
CA GLU A 281 17.36 4.10 -9.10
C GLU A 281 18.80 3.57 -9.17
N ARG A 282 19.09 2.42 -8.57
CA ARG A 282 20.41 1.77 -8.70
C ARG A 282 20.75 1.47 -10.15
N ALA A 283 19.79 0.90 -10.90
CA ALA A 283 19.95 0.64 -12.32
C ALA A 283 20.18 1.92 -13.14
N ALA A 284 19.46 3.00 -12.80
CA ALA A 284 19.66 4.31 -13.45
C ALA A 284 21.07 4.87 -13.17
N PHE A 285 21.56 4.74 -11.93
CA PHE A 285 22.87 5.23 -11.52
C PHE A 285 24.06 4.42 -12.06
N ILE A 286 23.85 3.21 -12.60
CA ILE A 286 24.90 2.46 -13.34
C ILE A 286 25.51 3.35 -14.43
N LYS A 287 24.66 4.08 -15.16
CA LYS A 287 25.09 4.93 -16.27
C LYS A 287 25.39 6.37 -15.85
N ALA A 288 25.18 6.76 -14.60
CA ALA A 288 25.32 8.15 -14.17
C ALA A 288 26.75 8.68 -14.34
N ARG A 289 26.88 9.88 -14.94
CA ARG A 289 28.15 10.56 -15.19
C ARG A 289 28.00 12.07 -14.96
N PRO A 290 28.95 12.75 -14.29
CA PRO A 290 28.95 14.21 -14.24
C PRO A 290 29.24 14.76 -15.65
N ILE A 291 28.34 15.60 -16.15
CA ILE A 291 28.44 16.16 -17.51
C ILE A 291 28.59 17.69 -17.52
N ALA A 292 28.16 18.35 -16.44
CA ALA A 292 28.25 19.78 -16.24
C ALA A 292 28.26 20.11 -14.73
N GLY A 293 28.52 21.36 -14.39
CA GLY A 293 28.76 21.84 -13.03
C GLY A 293 30.21 21.64 -12.58
N ASP A 294 30.40 21.64 -11.27
CA ASP A 294 31.65 21.26 -10.61
C ASP A 294 31.86 19.74 -10.75
N ILE A 295 32.59 19.37 -11.80
CA ILE A 295 32.88 17.97 -12.14
C ILE A 295 33.54 17.22 -10.97
N PRO A 296 34.59 17.76 -10.30
CA PRO A 296 35.13 17.14 -9.09
C PRO A 296 34.10 16.86 -7.99
N ALA A 297 33.13 17.76 -7.75
CA ALA A 297 32.06 17.52 -6.79
C ALA A 297 31.13 16.38 -7.22
N GLY A 298 30.76 16.33 -8.50
CA GLY A 298 29.94 15.24 -9.05
C GLY A 298 30.64 13.88 -8.98
N GLU A 299 31.95 13.84 -9.23
CA GLU A 299 32.75 12.61 -9.10
C GLU A 299 32.83 12.12 -7.66
N ARG A 300 33.03 13.03 -6.69
CA ARG A 300 32.98 12.70 -5.26
C ARG A 300 31.62 12.14 -4.85
N PHE A 301 30.53 12.78 -5.28
CA PHE A 301 29.18 12.31 -5.00
C PHE A 301 28.94 10.88 -5.50
N LEU A 302 29.32 10.59 -6.76
CA LEU A 302 29.18 9.23 -7.30
C LEU A 302 30.08 8.21 -6.61
N ALA A 303 31.28 8.61 -6.19
CA ALA A 303 32.17 7.74 -5.43
C ALA A 303 31.55 7.37 -4.07
N GLU A 304 30.99 8.34 -3.36
CA GLU A 304 30.30 8.13 -2.07
C GLU A 304 29.00 7.34 -2.23
N LEU A 305 28.31 7.47 -3.35
CA LEU A 305 27.10 6.70 -3.67
C LEU A 305 27.40 5.24 -4.08
N THR A 306 28.66 4.83 -4.17
CA THR A 306 29.08 3.47 -4.53
C THR A 306 28.36 2.37 -3.73
N PRO A 307 28.21 2.45 -2.38
CA PRO A 307 27.52 1.41 -1.61
C PRO A 307 26.02 1.30 -1.94
N PHE A 308 25.40 2.40 -2.37
CA PHE A 308 24.03 2.40 -2.85
C PHE A 308 23.92 1.77 -4.25
N VAL A 309 24.81 2.06 -5.19
CA VAL A 309 24.70 1.46 -6.54
C VAL A 309 25.17 0.00 -6.52
N TRP A 310 26.27 -0.30 -5.82
CA TRP A 310 27.04 -1.54 -5.93
C TRP A 310 27.08 -2.31 -4.60
N ARG A 311 26.02 -3.08 -4.30
CA ARG A 311 25.90 -3.83 -3.04
C ARG A 311 26.99 -4.89 -2.89
N LYS A 312 27.72 -4.88 -1.77
CA LYS A 312 28.82 -5.83 -1.50
C LYS A 312 28.34 -7.28 -1.28
N TYR A 313 27.14 -7.43 -0.71
CA TYR A 313 26.51 -8.72 -0.47
C TYR A 313 25.36 -8.92 -1.45
N PHE A 314 25.26 -10.12 -2.00
CA PHE A 314 24.10 -10.53 -2.76
C PHE A 314 22.98 -10.81 -1.76
N ASP A 315 22.08 -9.84 -1.61
CA ASP A 315 20.96 -9.88 -0.68
C ASP A 315 19.65 -10.10 -1.44
N PHE A 316 18.58 -10.40 -0.71
CA PHE A 316 17.27 -10.63 -1.32
C PHE A 316 16.71 -9.40 -2.04
N ALA A 317 17.17 -8.19 -1.72
CA ALA A 317 16.84 -6.98 -2.48
C ALA A 317 17.45 -7.02 -3.89
N ALA A 318 18.66 -7.55 -4.07
CA ALA A 318 19.24 -7.80 -5.39
C ALA A 318 18.47 -8.87 -6.17
N ILE A 319 17.92 -9.89 -5.49
CA ILE A 319 17.02 -10.88 -6.10
C ILE A 319 15.70 -10.23 -6.54
N ALA A 320 15.13 -9.34 -5.73
CA ALA A 320 13.94 -8.57 -6.09
C ALA A 320 14.17 -7.65 -7.32
N ASP A 321 15.38 -7.11 -7.49
CA ASP A 321 15.78 -6.32 -8.68
C ASP A 321 15.76 -7.19 -9.93
N VAL A 322 16.38 -8.36 -9.84
CA VAL A 322 16.37 -9.37 -10.90
C VAL A 322 14.94 -9.83 -11.21
N HIS A 323 14.09 -10.03 -10.20
CA HIS A 323 12.69 -10.44 -10.37
C HIS A 323 11.80 -9.33 -10.94
N ALA A 324 12.01 -8.07 -10.55
CA ALA A 324 11.30 -6.92 -11.14
C ALA A 324 11.64 -6.77 -12.62
N MET A 325 12.91 -7.00 -12.99
CA MET A 325 13.34 -7.07 -14.39
C MET A 325 12.74 -8.29 -15.12
N LYS A 326 12.69 -9.48 -14.49
CA LYS A 326 12.02 -10.68 -15.02
C LYS A 326 10.54 -10.43 -15.31
N ARG A 327 9.81 -9.71 -14.45
CA ARG A 327 8.37 -9.44 -14.64
C ARG A 327 8.05 -8.54 -15.84
N GLN A 328 8.96 -7.65 -16.25
CA GLN A 328 8.78 -6.87 -17.49
C GLN A 328 8.73 -7.74 -18.75
N ILE A 329 9.23 -8.99 -18.69
CA ILE A 329 9.12 -10.00 -19.76
C ILE A 329 7.66 -10.44 -19.96
N HIS A 330 6.89 -10.54 -18.87
CA HIS A 330 5.55 -11.11 -18.88
C HIS A 330 4.48 -10.09 -19.31
N ALA A 331 4.66 -8.81 -18.96
CA ALA A 331 3.74 -7.72 -19.32
C ALA A 331 3.59 -7.50 -20.83
N VAL A 332 4.47 -8.08 -21.67
CA VAL A 332 4.42 -8.01 -23.14
C VAL A 332 3.81 -9.28 -23.76
N ARG A 333 3.14 -10.17 -22.99
CA ARG A 333 2.39 -11.32 -23.52
C ARG A 333 1.05 -10.91 -24.15
N GLY A 334 1.10 -10.01 -25.14
CA GLY A 334 0.08 -9.87 -26.17
C GLY A 334 0.36 -10.87 -27.30
N HIS A 335 -0.64 -11.66 -27.68
CA HIS A 335 -0.55 -12.74 -28.65
C HIS A 335 -0.20 -12.23 -30.07
N GLU A 336 0.90 -12.72 -30.65
CA GLU A 336 1.08 -13.14 -32.07
C GLU A 336 2.59 -13.28 -32.35
N ALA A 337 2.97 -13.92 -33.47
CA ALA A 337 4.36 -13.97 -33.93
C ALA A 337 4.97 -12.55 -33.94
N LEU A 338 6.31 -12.42 -33.80
CA LEU A 338 7.03 -11.15 -33.97
C LEU A 338 6.63 -10.50 -35.32
N ALA A 339 5.62 -9.62 -35.31
CA ALA A 339 5.19 -8.86 -36.47
C ALA A 339 6.12 -7.66 -36.59
N VAL A 340 6.67 -7.43 -37.78
CA VAL A 340 7.63 -6.33 -38.01
C VAL A 340 6.90 -4.99 -38.11
N ALA A 341 5.75 -4.94 -38.79
CA ALA A 341 4.93 -3.74 -38.86
C ALA A 341 4.44 -3.34 -37.45
N GLY A 342 4.68 -2.09 -37.06
CA GLY A 342 4.31 -1.58 -35.73
C GLY A 342 5.17 -2.10 -34.57
N HIS A 343 6.22 -2.89 -34.82
CA HIS A 343 7.12 -3.38 -33.78
C HIS A 343 7.87 -2.23 -33.12
N ASP A 344 7.95 -2.25 -31.78
CA ASP A 344 8.78 -1.31 -31.02
C ASP A 344 10.19 -1.91 -30.86
N ILE A 345 11.19 -1.33 -31.52
CA ILE A 345 12.56 -1.89 -31.52
C ILE A 345 13.27 -1.74 -30.17
N LYS A 346 12.72 -0.94 -29.24
CA LYS A 346 13.30 -0.71 -27.92
C LYS A 346 12.61 -1.52 -26.85
N LEU A 347 11.28 -1.40 -26.77
CA LEU A 347 10.44 -2.02 -25.73
C LEU A 347 9.83 -3.35 -26.17
N GLY A 348 9.76 -3.60 -27.48
CA GLY A 348 9.29 -4.85 -28.03
C GLY A 348 10.25 -6.01 -27.75
N ARG A 349 9.73 -7.22 -27.94
CA ARG A 349 10.43 -8.48 -27.66
C ARG A 349 11.69 -8.60 -28.52
N GLY A 350 12.82 -8.91 -27.89
CA GLY A 350 14.13 -8.92 -28.57
C GLY A 350 14.70 -7.53 -28.87
N GLY A 351 14.14 -6.49 -28.25
CA GLY A 351 14.51 -5.09 -28.46
C GLY A 351 15.73 -4.64 -27.66
N ILE A 352 16.13 -3.37 -27.86
CA ILE A 352 17.32 -2.75 -27.25
C ILE A 352 17.29 -2.85 -25.71
N ARG A 353 16.12 -2.68 -25.10
CA ARG A 353 15.97 -2.68 -23.63
C ARG A 353 16.31 -4.03 -23.01
N GLU A 354 15.99 -5.14 -23.68
CA GLU A 354 16.36 -6.48 -23.20
C GLU A 354 17.89 -6.63 -23.16
N ILE A 355 18.61 -6.11 -24.15
CA ILE A 355 20.09 -6.13 -24.16
C ILE A 355 20.66 -5.25 -23.04
N GLU A 356 20.15 -4.03 -22.88
CA GLU A 356 20.57 -3.12 -21.81
C GLU A 356 20.35 -3.75 -20.43
N PHE A 357 19.19 -4.38 -20.25
CA PHE A 357 18.83 -5.05 -19.01
C PHE A 357 19.66 -6.30 -18.76
N PHE A 358 19.91 -7.11 -19.79
CA PHE A 358 20.77 -8.28 -19.67
C PHE A 358 22.07 -7.87 -18.98
N VAL A 359 22.76 -6.88 -19.55
CA VAL A 359 24.00 -6.35 -18.98
C VAL A 359 23.77 -5.78 -17.59
N GLN A 360 22.83 -4.85 -17.41
CA GLN A 360 22.64 -4.14 -16.15
C GLN A 360 22.24 -5.04 -14.97
N THR A 361 21.41 -6.06 -15.18
CA THR A 361 21.07 -7.05 -14.15
C THR A 361 22.34 -7.68 -13.61
N GLN A 362 23.24 -8.10 -14.49
CA GLN A 362 24.49 -8.77 -14.12
C GLN A 362 25.45 -7.77 -13.45
N GLN A 363 25.47 -6.51 -13.88
CA GLN A 363 26.22 -5.45 -13.21
C GLN A 363 25.74 -5.20 -11.78
N LEU A 364 24.42 -5.17 -11.52
CA LEU A 364 23.88 -4.99 -10.16
C LEU A 364 24.20 -6.20 -9.27
N VAL A 365 24.14 -7.41 -9.82
CA VAL A 365 24.44 -8.66 -9.11
C VAL A 365 25.92 -8.74 -8.73
N PHE A 366 26.83 -8.45 -9.67
CA PHE A 366 28.26 -8.73 -9.50
C PHE A 366 29.14 -7.49 -9.25
N GLY A 367 28.68 -6.31 -9.65
CA GLY A 367 29.46 -5.06 -9.63
C GLY A 367 29.90 -4.63 -8.23
N GLY A 368 29.18 -5.04 -7.18
CA GLY A 368 29.61 -4.83 -5.79
C GLY A 368 30.96 -5.46 -5.45
N ARG A 369 31.20 -6.69 -5.94
CA ARG A 369 32.44 -7.45 -5.70
C ARG A 369 33.44 -7.31 -6.84
N ARG A 370 32.99 -6.90 -8.02
CA ARG A 370 33.80 -6.80 -9.25
C ARG A 370 33.74 -5.39 -9.83
N PRO A 371 34.68 -4.50 -9.44
CA PRO A 371 34.72 -3.14 -9.96
C PRO A 371 34.85 -3.05 -11.49
N THR A 372 35.43 -4.07 -12.15
CA THR A 372 35.54 -4.17 -13.61
C THR A 372 34.19 -4.21 -14.34
N LEU A 373 33.11 -4.61 -13.64
CA LEU A 373 31.75 -4.67 -14.16
C LEU A 373 30.95 -3.37 -13.90
N ARG A 374 31.58 -2.28 -13.44
CA ARG A 374 30.92 -1.00 -13.16
C ARG A 374 30.96 -0.01 -14.33
N GLY A 375 31.26 -0.49 -15.54
CA GLY A 375 31.28 0.35 -16.74
C GLY A 375 29.88 0.82 -17.15
N ARG A 376 29.80 1.98 -17.82
CA ARG A 376 28.51 2.62 -18.13
C ARG A 376 27.93 2.20 -19.49
N SER A 377 28.79 1.81 -20.42
CA SER A 377 28.41 1.49 -21.81
C SER A 377 28.10 0.01 -21.96
N THR A 378 27.01 -0.30 -22.64
CA THR A 378 26.42 -1.64 -22.77
C THR A 378 27.33 -2.62 -23.50
N VAL A 379 27.85 -2.26 -24.68
CA VAL A 379 28.69 -3.19 -25.48
C VAL A 379 30.04 -3.51 -24.82
N PRO A 380 30.82 -2.53 -24.30
CA PRO A 380 32.02 -2.83 -23.53
C PRO A 380 31.77 -3.72 -22.31
N MET A 381 30.60 -3.60 -21.66
CA MET A 381 30.23 -4.46 -20.54
C MET A 381 29.88 -5.89 -20.93
N LEU A 382 29.33 -6.14 -22.13
CA LEU A 382 29.27 -7.50 -22.68
C LEU A 382 30.66 -8.11 -22.81
N GLY A 383 31.65 -7.32 -23.24
CA GLY A 383 33.05 -7.74 -23.29
C GLY A 383 33.59 -8.15 -21.92
N ARG A 384 33.40 -7.30 -20.89
CA ARG A 384 33.83 -7.60 -19.52
C ARG A 384 33.12 -8.82 -18.91
N LEU A 385 31.82 -8.97 -19.17
CA LEU A 385 31.06 -10.14 -18.72
C LEU A 385 31.61 -11.44 -19.31
N HIS A 386 32.06 -11.39 -20.57
CA HIS A 386 32.71 -12.53 -21.23
C HIS A 386 34.12 -12.81 -20.68
N GLU A 387 34.96 -11.78 -20.54
CA GLU A 387 36.31 -11.89 -19.97
C GLU A 387 36.28 -12.51 -18.56
N ASP A 388 35.25 -12.19 -17.78
CA ASP A 388 35.03 -12.71 -16.43
C ASP A 388 34.38 -14.10 -16.38
N GLY A 389 34.01 -14.67 -17.54
CA GLY A 389 33.44 -16.02 -17.68
C GLY A 389 31.94 -16.15 -17.41
N TRP A 390 31.18 -15.05 -17.35
CA TRP A 390 29.73 -15.09 -17.05
C TRP A 390 28.86 -15.37 -18.27
N ILE A 391 29.35 -15.01 -19.46
CA ILE A 391 28.65 -15.24 -20.73
C ILE A 391 29.57 -15.87 -21.76
N SER A 392 28.99 -16.64 -22.68
CA SER A 392 29.75 -17.24 -23.78
C SER A 392 30.23 -16.17 -24.76
N GLY A 393 31.32 -16.46 -25.48
CA GLY A 393 31.80 -15.58 -26.55
C GLY A 393 30.73 -15.39 -27.64
N GLN A 394 29.94 -16.43 -27.89
CA GLN A 394 28.77 -16.34 -28.74
C GLN A 394 27.79 -15.28 -28.22
N ALA A 395 27.29 -15.38 -26.98
CA ALA A 395 26.31 -14.43 -26.42
C ALA A 395 26.81 -12.97 -26.50
N ARG A 396 28.10 -12.73 -26.18
CA ARG A 396 28.74 -11.42 -26.35
C ARG A 396 28.59 -10.90 -27.78
N ASP A 397 29.00 -11.70 -28.76
CA ASP A 397 29.01 -11.30 -30.17
C ASP A 397 27.60 -11.13 -30.73
N GLU A 398 26.67 -12.03 -30.39
CA GLU A 398 25.28 -11.95 -30.87
C GLU A 398 24.57 -10.71 -30.34
N LEU A 399 24.71 -10.43 -29.04
CA LEU A 399 24.08 -9.28 -28.39
C LEU A 399 24.73 -7.96 -28.81
N ALA A 400 26.05 -7.92 -29.00
CA ALA A 400 26.74 -6.73 -29.52
C ALA A 400 26.29 -6.41 -30.96
N GLN A 401 26.20 -7.43 -31.83
CA GLN A 401 25.70 -7.28 -33.20
C GLN A 401 24.24 -6.83 -33.22
N ALA A 402 23.39 -7.43 -32.38
CA ALA A 402 21.98 -7.03 -32.27
C ALA A 402 21.82 -5.61 -31.74
N TYR A 403 22.60 -5.21 -30.73
CA TYR A 403 22.59 -3.84 -30.21
C TYR A 403 22.97 -2.85 -31.30
N ALA A 404 24.05 -3.11 -32.03
CA ALA A 404 24.51 -2.25 -33.11
C ALA A 404 23.44 -2.12 -34.22
N PHE A 405 22.85 -3.25 -34.62
CA PHE A 405 21.78 -3.28 -35.60
C PHE A 405 20.55 -2.47 -35.14
N LEU A 406 19.99 -2.80 -33.98
CA LEU A 406 18.76 -2.18 -33.48
C LEU A 406 18.93 -0.68 -33.24
N ARG A 407 20.08 -0.25 -32.70
CA ARG A 407 20.39 1.19 -32.54
C ARG A 407 20.51 1.92 -33.87
N THR A 408 21.09 1.28 -34.89
CA THR A 408 21.13 1.84 -36.24
C THR A 408 19.72 2.04 -36.80
N ILE A 409 18.83 1.04 -36.65
CA ILE A 409 17.42 1.15 -37.04
C ILE A 409 16.70 2.26 -36.25
N GLU A 410 16.95 2.37 -34.94
CA GLU A 410 16.42 3.46 -34.10
C GLU A 410 16.85 4.83 -34.61
N HIS A 411 18.12 5.00 -34.96
CA HIS A 411 18.62 6.25 -35.50
C HIS A 411 17.96 6.58 -36.84
N ARG A 412 17.79 5.60 -37.74
CA ARG A 412 17.10 5.82 -39.02
C ARG A 412 15.65 6.23 -38.82
N LEU A 413 14.92 5.60 -37.89
CA LEU A 413 13.54 6.01 -37.58
C LEU A 413 13.47 7.47 -37.12
N GLN A 414 14.38 7.86 -36.23
CA GLN A 414 14.44 9.22 -35.69
C GLN A 414 14.87 10.24 -36.74
N MET A 415 15.77 9.88 -37.64
CA MET A 415 16.28 10.76 -38.71
C MET A 415 15.21 11.14 -39.74
N VAL A 416 14.11 10.38 -39.91
CA VAL A 416 13.08 10.70 -40.92
C VAL A 416 12.47 12.08 -40.65
N ARG A 417 12.02 12.32 -39.40
CA ARG A 417 11.26 13.53 -39.02
C ARG A 417 11.79 14.25 -37.77
N ASP A 418 12.92 13.81 -37.23
CA ASP A 418 13.44 14.27 -35.93
C ASP A 418 12.46 14.03 -34.77
N GLU A 419 11.89 12.83 -34.73
CA GLU A 419 10.87 12.41 -33.76
C GLU A 419 11.42 11.33 -32.83
N GLN A 420 10.98 11.32 -31.56
CA GLN A 420 11.29 10.25 -30.59
C GLN A 420 10.44 9.00 -30.83
N THR A 421 10.51 8.47 -32.04
CA THR A 421 9.86 7.20 -32.37
C THR A 421 10.83 6.04 -32.17
N GLN A 422 10.30 4.95 -31.63
CA GLN A 422 10.94 3.63 -31.56
C GLN A 422 10.08 2.58 -32.26
N ARG A 423 8.99 2.99 -32.92
CA ARG A 423 8.01 2.09 -33.51
C ARG A 423 8.16 2.10 -35.02
N LEU A 424 8.26 0.92 -35.61
CA LEU A 424 8.28 0.76 -37.06
C LEU A 424 6.92 1.18 -37.66
N PRO A 425 6.90 1.72 -38.89
CA PRO A 425 5.64 2.05 -39.57
C PRO A 425 4.70 0.85 -39.64
N THR A 426 3.40 1.10 -39.48
CA THR A 426 2.35 0.10 -39.70
C THR A 426 1.89 0.06 -41.15
N ASP A 427 1.97 1.20 -41.85
CA ASP A 427 1.66 1.28 -43.28
C ASP A 427 2.71 0.54 -44.12
N GLY A 428 2.24 -0.21 -45.12
CA GLY A 428 3.11 -1.05 -45.95
C GLY A 428 4.08 -0.25 -46.81
N ALA A 429 3.61 0.85 -47.42
CA ALA A 429 4.44 1.67 -48.31
C ALA A 429 5.46 2.48 -47.51
N GLU A 430 5.08 3.02 -46.35
CA GLU A 430 6.04 3.67 -45.45
C GLU A 430 7.10 2.69 -44.92
N LEU A 431 6.71 1.44 -44.62
CA LEU A 431 7.66 0.42 -44.17
C LEU A 431 8.60 -0.03 -45.31
N ASP A 432 8.10 -0.14 -46.55
CA ASP A 432 8.93 -0.42 -47.73
C ASP A 432 9.97 0.68 -47.96
N ALA A 433 9.55 1.94 -47.85
CA ALA A 433 10.45 3.08 -47.97
C ALA A 433 11.48 3.11 -46.83
N PHE A 434 11.04 2.85 -45.61
CA PHE A 434 11.92 2.77 -44.45
C PHE A 434 12.95 1.63 -44.57
N ALA A 435 12.56 0.45 -45.07
CA ALA A 435 13.49 -0.67 -45.29
C ALA A 435 14.62 -0.27 -46.24
N ARG A 436 14.28 0.46 -47.32
CA ARG A 436 15.28 1.03 -48.25
C ARG A 436 16.16 2.05 -47.56
N PHE A 437 15.60 2.98 -46.79
CA PHE A 437 16.38 3.97 -46.02
C PHE A 437 17.35 3.32 -45.02
N ALA A 438 16.93 2.21 -44.40
CA ALA A 438 17.75 1.40 -43.51
C ALA A 438 18.87 0.62 -44.24
N GLY A 439 18.95 0.72 -45.57
CA GLY A 439 20.01 0.13 -46.39
C GLY A 439 19.69 -1.26 -46.94
N PHE A 440 18.42 -1.69 -46.91
CA PHE A 440 17.98 -2.98 -47.46
C PHE A 440 17.45 -2.85 -48.89
N SER A 441 17.52 -3.93 -49.67
CA SER A 441 16.99 -3.97 -51.04
C SER A 441 15.48 -3.84 -51.08
N ASP A 442 14.82 -4.43 -50.10
CA ASP A 442 13.38 -4.58 -49.99
C ASP A 442 12.98 -4.88 -48.53
N ARG A 443 11.67 -4.82 -48.29
CA ARG A 443 11.08 -5.10 -46.98
C ARG A 443 11.34 -6.54 -46.50
N PRO A 444 11.15 -7.62 -47.30
CA PRO A 444 11.46 -8.98 -46.85
C PRO A 444 12.89 -9.16 -46.30
N ALA A 445 13.89 -8.55 -46.95
CA ALA A 445 15.27 -8.59 -46.47
C ALA A 445 15.45 -7.89 -45.11
N PHE A 446 14.79 -6.74 -44.93
CA PHE A 446 14.77 -6.03 -43.65
C PHE A 446 14.07 -6.82 -42.55
N GLU A 447 12.87 -7.37 -42.83
CA GLU A 447 12.10 -8.18 -41.88
C GLU A 447 12.90 -9.40 -41.41
N ALA A 448 13.55 -10.11 -42.35
CA ALA A 448 14.39 -11.25 -42.03
C ALA A 448 15.57 -10.87 -41.11
N ALA A 449 16.22 -9.73 -41.36
CA ALA A 449 17.32 -9.24 -40.53
C ALA A 449 16.86 -8.84 -39.13
N LEU A 450 15.75 -8.11 -39.01
CA LEU A 450 15.18 -7.72 -37.73
C LEU A 450 14.79 -8.95 -36.89
N LEU A 451 14.07 -9.90 -37.50
CA LEU A 451 13.67 -11.13 -36.82
C LEU A 451 14.86 -11.99 -36.41
N HIS A 452 15.94 -12.02 -37.20
CA HIS A 452 17.17 -12.70 -36.84
C HIS A 452 17.77 -12.14 -35.55
N HIS A 453 17.92 -10.82 -35.44
CA HIS A 453 18.46 -10.20 -34.24
C HIS A 453 17.51 -10.31 -33.04
N ALA A 454 16.22 -10.02 -33.22
CA ALA A 454 15.23 -10.08 -32.15
C ALA A 454 15.15 -11.49 -31.51
N ARG A 455 15.16 -12.55 -32.31
CA ARG A 455 15.15 -13.94 -31.80
C ARG A 455 16.41 -14.29 -31.01
N ARG A 456 17.59 -13.80 -31.41
CA ARG A 456 18.86 -14.03 -30.69
C ARG A 456 18.86 -13.31 -29.34
N VAL A 457 18.42 -12.05 -29.32
CA VAL A 457 18.25 -11.30 -28.06
C VAL A 457 17.30 -12.04 -27.13
N GLN A 458 16.13 -12.43 -27.65
CA GLN A 458 15.15 -13.19 -26.87
C GLN A 458 15.73 -14.49 -26.31
N ALA A 459 16.48 -15.25 -27.11
CA ALA A 459 17.07 -16.52 -26.68
C ALA A 459 18.08 -16.32 -25.53
N HIS A 460 19.00 -15.36 -25.65
CA HIS A 460 19.96 -15.08 -24.57
C HIS A 460 19.30 -14.49 -23.34
N TYR A 461 18.28 -13.64 -23.54
CA TYR A 461 17.56 -13.01 -22.44
C TYR A 461 16.74 -14.02 -21.63
N ALA A 462 16.11 -15.00 -22.30
CA ALA A 462 15.35 -16.06 -21.63
C ALA A 462 16.22 -16.92 -20.71
N LEU A 463 17.43 -17.29 -21.16
CA LEU A 463 18.39 -18.09 -20.38
C LEU A 463 18.81 -17.43 -19.06
N LEU A 464 18.70 -16.10 -18.94
CA LEU A 464 19.04 -15.37 -17.71
C LEU A 464 18.08 -15.70 -16.54
N PHE A 465 16.88 -16.24 -16.81
CA PHE A 465 15.80 -16.38 -15.82
C PHE A 465 15.19 -17.80 -15.70
N GLU A 466 15.72 -18.80 -16.42
CA GLU A 466 15.19 -20.18 -16.46
C GLU A 466 15.31 -20.94 -15.11
N ALA A 467 16.16 -20.50 -14.18
CA ALA A 467 16.41 -21.21 -12.92
C ALA A 467 15.65 -20.67 -11.68
N GLY A 468 14.79 -19.65 -11.83
CA GLY A 468 14.04 -19.06 -10.70
C GLY A 468 12.56 -19.46 -10.70
N PRO A 469 11.91 -19.66 -9.51
CA PRO A 469 10.50 -20.02 -9.44
C PRO A 469 9.64 -19.01 -10.22
N ASP A 470 8.70 -19.51 -11.02
CA ASP A 470 7.79 -18.66 -11.78
C ASP A 470 6.83 -17.95 -10.82
N LEU A 471 6.96 -16.61 -10.79
CA LEU A 471 6.10 -15.72 -10.00
C LEU A 471 4.84 -15.30 -10.77
N SER A 472 4.52 -15.94 -11.90
CA SER A 472 3.16 -15.90 -12.42
C SER A 472 2.28 -16.64 -11.42
N SER A 473 1.76 -15.91 -10.43
CA SER A 473 0.80 -16.47 -9.50
C SER A 473 -0.39 -17.00 -10.32
N GLU A 474 -1.01 -18.10 -9.87
CA GLU A 474 -2.28 -18.59 -10.45
C GLU A 474 -3.38 -17.50 -10.53
N VAL A 475 -3.18 -16.38 -9.82
CA VAL A 475 -4.08 -15.25 -9.65
C VAL A 475 -4.07 -14.29 -10.85
N GLY A 476 -3.00 -14.25 -11.67
CA GLY A 476 -2.84 -13.32 -12.79
C GLY A 476 -1.65 -12.35 -12.62
N ASP A 477 -1.55 -11.35 -13.51
CA ASP A 477 -0.50 -10.32 -13.48
C ASP A 477 -0.83 -9.27 -12.42
N LEU A 478 0.06 -9.10 -11.45
CA LEU A 478 -0.02 -8.11 -10.36
C LEU A 478 1.28 -7.30 -10.31
N VAL A 479 1.27 -6.11 -10.90
CA VAL A 479 2.43 -5.23 -11.06
C VAL A 479 2.15 -3.86 -10.45
N PHE A 480 2.79 -3.58 -9.31
CA PHE A 480 2.61 -2.33 -8.56
C PHE A 480 3.80 -1.36 -8.65
N SER A 481 4.85 -1.72 -9.40
CA SER A 481 6.17 -1.04 -9.39
C SER A 481 6.32 0.15 -10.35
N GLY A 482 5.24 0.62 -10.99
CA GLY A 482 5.24 1.75 -11.93
C GLY A 482 4.65 3.04 -11.35
N ALA A 483 4.98 4.18 -11.97
CA ALA A 483 4.37 5.49 -11.66
C ALA A 483 2.94 5.65 -12.20
N ALA A 484 2.53 4.77 -13.14
CA ALA A 484 1.17 4.67 -13.67
C ALA A 484 0.60 3.29 -13.35
N ASP A 485 -0.73 3.18 -13.30
CA ASP A 485 -1.42 1.92 -13.08
C ASP A 485 -1.29 1.01 -14.32
N ASP A 486 -0.96 -0.25 -14.08
CA ASP A 486 -0.87 -1.27 -15.13
C ASP A 486 -2.29 -1.82 -15.45
N PRO A 487 -2.76 -1.74 -16.72
CA PRO A 487 -4.11 -2.17 -17.08
C PRO A 487 -4.40 -3.65 -16.79
N ALA A 488 -3.40 -4.53 -16.90
CA ALA A 488 -3.55 -5.95 -16.61
C ALA A 488 -3.74 -6.18 -15.10
N THR A 489 -2.99 -5.47 -14.27
CA THR A 489 -3.14 -5.47 -12.81
C THR A 489 -4.54 -5.03 -12.39
N LEU A 490 -5.07 -3.95 -12.98
CA LEU A 490 -6.44 -3.51 -12.69
C LEU A 490 -7.49 -4.55 -13.11
N ALA A 491 -7.30 -5.22 -14.25
CA ALA A 491 -8.17 -6.29 -14.69
C ALA A 491 -8.13 -7.51 -13.73
N THR A 492 -6.93 -7.90 -13.29
CA THR A 492 -6.74 -8.95 -12.28
C THR A 492 -7.47 -8.61 -10.98
N LEU A 493 -7.30 -7.40 -10.45
CA LEU A 493 -7.97 -6.97 -9.21
C LEU A 493 -9.49 -6.99 -9.33
N ARG A 494 -10.06 -6.57 -10.47
CA ARG A 494 -11.51 -6.70 -10.73
C ARG A 494 -11.96 -8.16 -10.76
N SER A 495 -11.18 -9.04 -11.38
CA SER A 495 -11.50 -10.48 -11.43
C SER A 495 -11.46 -11.14 -10.06
N LEU A 496 -10.66 -10.62 -9.13
CA LEU A 496 -10.61 -11.05 -7.73
C LEU A 496 -11.78 -10.53 -6.88
N GLY A 497 -12.58 -9.59 -7.40
CA GLY A 497 -13.74 -9.05 -6.69
C GLY A 497 -13.50 -7.74 -5.95
N PHE A 498 -12.36 -7.06 -6.15
CA PHE A 498 -12.17 -5.69 -5.66
C PHE A 498 -13.01 -4.71 -6.48
N ARG A 499 -13.75 -3.83 -5.79
CA ARG A 499 -14.62 -2.82 -6.43
C ARG A 499 -13.83 -1.60 -6.90
N GLU A 500 -12.76 -1.24 -6.18
CA GLU A 500 -11.92 -0.08 -6.45
C GLU A 500 -10.46 -0.47 -6.75
N PRO A 501 -10.18 -1.09 -7.92
CA PRO A 501 -8.86 -1.63 -8.24
C PRO A 501 -7.76 -0.56 -8.29
N GLU A 502 -8.08 0.68 -8.65
CA GLU A 502 -7.15 1.81 -8.65
C GLU A 502 -6.72 2.17 -7.21
N THR A 503 -7.68 2.24 -6.28
CA THR A 503 -7.41 2.47 -4.84
C THR A 503 -6.56 1.34 -4.25
N VAL A 504 -6.86 0.10 -4.63
CA VAL A 504 -6.08 -1.08 -4.22
C VAL A 504 -4.64 -0.99 -4.72
N ALA A 505 -4.45 -0.67 -6.00
CA ALA A 505 -3.13 -0.53 -6.61
C ALA A 505 -2.30 0.56 -5.93
N GLU A 506 -2.89 1.73 -5.67
CA GLU A 506 -2.22 2.83 -4.98
C GLU A 506 -1.88 2.48 -3.52
N THR A 507 -2.76 1.75 -2.82
CA THR A 507 -2.52 1.29 -1.44
C THR A 507 -1.33 0.34 -1.37
N VAL A 508 -1.33 -0.70 -2.21
CA VAL A 508 -0.26 -1.71 -2.27
C VAL A 508 1.06 -1.07 -2.72
N ARG A 509 1.01 -0.17 -3.71
CA ARG A 509 2.15 0.64 -4.13
C ARG A 509 2.70 1.48 -2.96
N GLY A 510 1.82 2.12 -2.19
CA GLY A 510 2.19 2.83 -0.96
C GLY A 510 2.91 1.95 0.07
N TRP A 511 2.52 0.68 0.19
CA TRP A 511 3.22 -0.28 1.04
C TRP A 511 4.61 -0.63 0.48
N HIS A 512 4.72 -0.92 -0.81
CA HIS A 512 6.01 -1.20 -1.46
C HIS A 512 6.97 -0.01 -1.40
N PHE A 513 6.46 1.22 -1.39
CA PHE A 513 7.28 2.41 -1.19
C PHE A 513 7.62 2.70 0.27
N GLY A 514 7.07 1.95 1.22
CA GLY A 514 7.33 2.16 2.65
C GLY A 514 6.66 3.41 3.22
N ARG A 515 5.56 3.86 2.61
CA ARG A 515 4.78 5.03 3.08
C ARG A 515 4.05 4.76 4.40
N ARG A 516 3.99 3.50 4.86
CA ARG A 516 3.42 3.08 6.15
C ARG A 516 4.53 2.67 7.11
N ALA A 517 4.37 2.98 8.39
CA ALA A 517 5.36 2.70 9.43
C ALA A 517 5.79 1.22 9.45
N ALA A 518 4.81 0.30 9.34
CA ALA A 518 5.00 -1.16 9.35
C ALA A 518 6.03 -1.66 8.33
N VAL A 519 6.14 -0.98 7.19
CA VAL A 519 6.86 -1.41 6.00
C VAL A 519 7.91 -0.38 5.57
N ARG A 520 8.41 0.44 6.51
CA ARG A 520 9.54 1.37 6.22
C ARG A 520 10.85 0.63 5.97
N SER A 521 11.08 -0.48 6.67
CA SER A 521 12.35 -1.20 6.55
C SER A 521 12.44 -1.94 5.20
N PRO A 522 13.64 -2.05 4.60
CA PRO A 522 13.84 -2.84 3.39
C PRO A 522 13.35 -4.29 3.56
N ARG A 523 13.64 -4.92 4.70
CA ARG A 523 13.23 -6.29 5.01
C ARG A 523 11.70 -6.45 5.08
N ALA A 524 10.98 -5.50 5.64
CA ALA A 524 9.51 -5.56 5.68
C ALA A 524 8.91 -5.49 4.28
N ARG A 525 9.42 -4.59 3.43
CA ARG A 525 8.97 -4.45 2.04
C ARG A 525 9.26 -5.69 1.21
N GLU A 526 10.39 -6.34 1.46
CA GLU A 526 10.78 -7.59 0.82
C GLU A 526 9.77 -8.70 1.11
N VAL A 527 9.55 -9.01 2.40
CA VAL A 527 8.60 -10.04 2.82
C VAL A 527 7.17 -9.71 2.35
N LEU A 528 6.79 -8.44 2.42
CA LEU A 528 5.51 -7.98 1.90
C LEU A 528 5.38 -8.23 0.39
N THR A 529 6.42 -7.95 -0.40
CA THR A 529 6.37 -8.11 -1.87
C THR A 529 6.11 -9.54 -2.28
N GLU A 530 6.67 -10.51 -1.56
CA GLU A 530 6.40 -11.93 -1.77
C GLU A 530 5.00 -12.32 -1.27
N LEU A 531 4.54 -11.71 -0.18
CA LEU A 531 3.25 -11.99 0.45
C LEU A 531 2.05 -11.43 -0.34
N VAL A 532 2.20 -10.28 -1.02
CA VAL A 532 1.10 -9.51 -1.61
C VAL A 532 0.15 -10.34 -2.49
N PRO A 533 0.61 -11.19 -3.43
CA PRO A 533 -0.31 -12.00 -4.24
C PRO A 533 -1.19 -12.92 -3.39
N ALA A 534 -0.59 -13.64 -2.44
CA ALA A 534 -1.32 -14.55 -1.54
C ALA A 534 -2.22 -13.78 -0.56
N LEU A 535 -1.81 -12.60 -0.13
CA LEU A 535 -2.58 -11.71 0.73
C LEU A 535 -3.80 -11.15 0.00
N LEU A 536 -3.64 -10.62 -1.22
CA LEU A 536 -4.76 -10.11 -2.02
C LEU A 536 -5.76 -11.23 -2.35
N LYS A 537 -5.29 -12.44 -2.67
CA LYS A 537 -6.15 -13.62 -2.84
C LYS A 537 -6.93 -13.96 -1.57
N ALA A 538 -6.29 -13.89 -0.39
CA ALA A 538 -6.96 -14.14 0.88
C ALA A 538 -8.02 -13.06 1.18
N LEU A 539 -7.69 -11.78 1.01
CA LEU A 539 -8.63 -10.67 1.20
C LEU A 539 -9.81 -10.74 0.23
N ALA A 540 -9.55 -11.08 -1.04
CA ALA A 540 -10.55 -11.32 -2.08
C ALA A 540 -11.56 -12.44 -1.71
N GLY A 541 -11.14 -13.41 -0.89
CA GLY A 541 -12.00 -14.48 -0.40
C GLY A 541 -13.01 -14.06 0.69
N THR A 542 -12.97 -12.80 1.13
CA THR A 542 -13.84 -12.28 2.20
C THR A 542 -15.10 -11.61 1.64
N PRO A 543 -16.17 -11.43 2.43
CA PRO A 543 -17.39 -10.76 1.99
C PRO A 543 -17.22 -9.27 1.63
N ASP A 544 -16.16 -8.61 2.11
CA ASP A 544 -15.83 -7.22 1.73
C ASP A 544 -14.30 -7.03 1.61
N PRO A 545 -13.71 -7.31 0.43
CA PRO A 545 -12.27 -7.27 0.23
C PRO A 545 -11.70 -5.85 0.28
N ASP A 546 -12.43 -4.84 -0.21
CA ASP A 546 -12.01 -3.44 -0.19
C ASP A 546 -11.90 -2.92 1.25
N ALA A 547 -12.91 -3.20 2.10
CA ALA A 547 -12.87 -2.84 3.51
C ALA A 547 -11.75 -3.56 4.26
N ALA A 548 -11.52 -4.85 3.95
CA ALA A 548 -10.43 -5.63 4.55
C ALA A 548 -9.05 -5.01 4.25
N LEU A 549 -8.81 -4.61 3.00
CA LEU A 549 -7.59 -3.93 2.59
C LEU A 549 -7.42 -2.58 3.30
N ALA A 550 -8.49 -1.78 3.38
CA ALA A 550 -8.46 -0.47 4.04
C ALA A 550 -8.19 -0.60 5.55
N ASN A 551 -8.73 -1.61 6.21
CA ASN A 551 -8.44 -1.93 7.61
C ASN A 551 -6.98 -2.31 7.82
N LEU A 552 -6.43 -3.15 6.93
CA LEU A 552 -5.02 -3.54 6.97
C LEU A 552 -4.09 -2.34 6.75
N ASP A 553 -4.41 -1.48 5.79
CA ASP A 553 -3.62 -0.27 5.51
C ASP A 553 -3.56 0.68 6.71
N ARG A 554 -4.70 0.90 7.37
CA ARG A 554 -4.77 1.69 8.61
C ARG A 554 -3.95 1.06 9.73
N ALA A 555 -3.99 -0.26 9.87
CA ALA A 555 -3.19 -0.98 10.84
C ALA A 555 -1.68 -0.82 10.55
N PHE A 556 -1.26 -0.95 9.29
CA PHE A 556 0.13 -0.74 8.87
C PHE A 556 0.62 0.70 9.12
N GLY A 557 -0.27 1.68 9.08
CA GLY A 557 0.04 3.06 9.46
C GLY A 557 0.41 3.23 10.94
N ARG A 558 -0.12 2.37 11.83
CA ARG A 558 0.05 2.45 13.29
C ARG A 558 1.03 1.43 13.88
N MET A 559 1.36 0.37 13.14
CA MET A 559 2.39 -0.59 13.53
C MET A 559 3.80 0.01 13.33
N PRO A 560 4.66 0.07 14.35
CA PRO A 560 6.04 0.54 14.19
C PRO A 560 6.88 -0.34 13.26
N ALA A 561 6.63 -1.66 13.29
CA ALA A 561 7.27 -2.67 12.46
C ALA A 561 6.31 -3.86 12.29
N ALA A 562 6.37 -4.54 11.14
CA ALA A 562 5.54 -5.72 10.88
C ALA A 562 6.30 -6.90 10.24
N VAL A 563 7.64 -6.87 10.22
CA VAL A 563 8.45 -7.89 9.53
C VAL A 563 8.08 -9.32 9.96
N GLU A 564 8.02 -9.56 11.27
CA GLU A 564 7.74 -10.88 11.83
C GLU A 564 6.32 -11.34 11.49
N LEU A 565 5.32 -10.47 11.71
CA LEU A 565 3.94 -10.73 11.32
C LEU A 565 3.83 -11.07 9.82
N LEU A 566 4.42 -10.25 8.94
CA LEU A 566 4.40 -10.49 7.50
C LEU A 566 5.07 -11.83 7.14
N THR A 567 6.13 -12.21 7.86
CA THR A 567 6.82 -13.48 7.66
C THR A 567 5.91 -14.65 8.05
N ILE A 568 5.28 -14.58 9.22
CA ILE A 568 4.33 -15.58 9.70
C ILE A 568 3.17 -15.76 8.71
N LEU A 569 2.59 -14.66 8.22
CA LEU A 569 1.52 -14.70 7.24
C LEU A 569 1.99 -15.33 5.92
N ARG A 570 3.21 -15.04 5.48
CA ARG A 570 3.77 -15.66 4.26
C ARG A 570 3.89 -17.18 4.41
N GLU A 571 4.43 -17.65 5.53
CA GLU A 571 4.66 -19.09 5.77
C GLU A 571 3.39 -19.87 6.11
N HIS A 572 2.39 -19.24 6.74
CA HIS A 572 1.21 -19.93 7.28
C HIS A 572 -0.11 -19.49 6.63
N GLU A 573 -0.56 -20.25 5.63
CA GLU A 573 -1.81 -19.97 4.90
C GLU A 573 -3.05 -19.89 5.80
N ARG A 574 -3.20 -20.80 6.76
CA ARG A 574 -4.34 -20.80 7.68
C ARG A 574 -4.45 -19.49 8.48
N LEU A 575 -3.31 -18.96 8.95
CA LEU A 575 -3.28 -17.68 9.65
C LEU A 575 -3.58 -16.51 8.70
N ARG A 576 -3.08 -16.53 7.46
CA ARG A 576 -3.47 -15.54 6.44
C ARG A 576 -4.97 -15.49 6.19
N LEU A 577 -5.61 -16.65 6.02
CA LEU A 577 -7.04 -16.72 5.76
C LEU A 577 -7.83 -16.22 6.97
N LEU A 578 -7.42 -16.58 8.19
CA LEU A 578 -8.02 -16.04 9.41
C LEU A 578 -7.87 -14.52 9.52
N PHE A 579 -6.69 -13.98 9.20
CA PHE A 579 -6.45 -12.54 9.19
C PHE A 579 -7.33 -11.83 8.17
N ALA A 580 -7.44 -12.38 6.96
CA ALA A 580 -8.34 -11.85 5.96
C ALA A 580 -9.80 -11.86 6.47
N ASP A 581 -10.26 -12.98 7.04
CA ASP A 581 -11.62 -13.12 7.56
C ASP A 581 -11.90 -12.14 8.72
N LEU A 582 -10.94 -11.94 9.64
CA LEU A 582 -11.04 -10.94 10.70
C LEU A 582 -11.21 -9.52 10.15
N LEU A 583 -10.52 -9.20 9.04
CA LEU A 583 -10.53 -7.87 8.44
C LEU A 583 -11.73 -7.61 7.52
N GLY A 584 -12.24 -8.66 6.86
CA GLY A 584 -13.28 -8.58 5.82
C GLY A 584 -14.65 -9.13 6.19
N SER A 585 -14.75 -9.94 7.25
CA SER A 585 -16.03 -10.54 7.72
C SER A 585 -16.51 -9.96 9.04
N ALA A 586 -15.64 -9.41 9.88
CA ALA A 586 -15.98 -8.89 11.21
C ALA A 586 -15.52 -7.43 11.38
N PRO A 587 -16.32 -6.44 10.93
CA PRO A 587 -15.90 -5.04 10.90
C PRO A 587 -15.45 -4.48 12.26
N ARG A 588 -16.03 -4.97 13.37
CA ARG A 588 -15.64 -4.55 14.73
C ARG A 588 -14.26 -5.06 15.14
N LEU A 589 -13.96 -6.30 14.79
CA LEU A 589 -12.62 -6.86 15.00
C LEU A 589 -11.63 -6.15 14.09
N ALA A 590 -12.00 -5.89 12.83
CA ALA A 590 -11.20 -5.13 11.90
C ALA A 590 -10.92 -3.69 12.38
N GLY A 591 -11.92 -3.01 12.93
CA GLY A 591 -11.79 -1.70 13.56
C GLY A 591 -10.88 -1.72 14.78
N THR A 592 -10.95 -2.80 15.57
CA THR A 592 -10.03 -3.03 16.70
C THR A 592 -8.60 -3.20 16.23
N VAL A 593 -8.35 -3.95 15.15
CA VAL A 593 -7.02 -4.12 14.54
C VAL A 593 -6.50 -2.80 13.98
N ALA A 594 -7.34 -2.05 13.25
CA ALA A 594 -6.98 -0.74 12.72
C ALA A 594 -6.66 0.28 13.83
N PHE A 595 -7.32 0.18 14.99
CA PHE A 595 -7.02 1.01 16.16
C PHE A 595 -5.78 0.54 16.94
N SER A 596 -5.65 -0.77 17.16
CA SER A 596 -4.73 -1.38 18.11
C SER A 596 -4.08 -2.63 17.50
N PRO A 597 -3.12 -2.48 16.57
CA PRO A 597 -2.67 -3.62 15.76
C PRO A 597 -2.02 -4.76 16.56
N HIS A 598 -1.48 -4.49 17.75
CA HIS A 598 -0.85 -5.49 18.64
C HIS A 598 -1.82 -6.57 19.13
N VAL A 599 -3.14 -6.39 19.03
CA VAL A 599 -4.10 -7.44 19.39
C VAL A 599 -3.95 -8.68 18.51
N LEU A 600 -3.34 -8.54 17.33
CA LEU A 600 -3.04 -9.63 16.40
C LEU A 600 -2.00 -10.61 16.94
N ASP A 601 -1.12 -10.17 17.85
CA ASP A 601 -0.10 -11.04 18.45
C ASP A 601 -0.75 -12.21 19.19
N ALA A 602 -1.91 -11.97 19.81
CA ALA A 602 -2.67 -12.98 20.53
C ALA A 602 -3.35 -14.02 19.61
N VAL A 603 -3.46 -13.75 18.30
CA VAL A 603 -3.99 -14.71 17.30
C VAL A 603 -2.89 -15.63 16.79
N ILE A 604 -1.65 -15.15 16.82
CA ILE A 604 -0.46 -15.90 16.40
C ILE A 604 0.03 -16.82 17.53
N ASP A 605 -0.29 -16.47 18.77
CA ASP A 605 0.06 -17.25 19.95
C ASP A 605 -0.39 -18.72 19.82
N PRO A 606 0.48 -19.71 20.09
CA PRO A 606 0.12 -21.12 20.09
C PRO A 606 -1.13 -21.46 20.91
N ASP A 607 -1.36 -20.75 22.01
CA ASP A 607 -2.49 -20.96 22.92
C ASP A 607 -3.81 -20.40 22.35
N PHE A 608 -3.79 -19.72 21.20
CA PHE A 608 -5.02 -19.20 20.57
C PHE A 608 -6.05 -20.30 20.31
N GLY A 609 -5.59 -21.50 19.93
CA GLY A 609 -6.42 -22.67 19.66
C GLY A 609 -7.10 -23.28 20.88
N ASP A 610 -6.58 -23.05 22.09
CA ASP A 610 -7.04 -23.65 23.33
C ASP A 610 -7.73 -22.58 24.20
N PRO A 611 -9.07 -22.47 24.15
CA PRO A 611 -9.76 -21.36 24.79
C PRO A 611 -9.83 -21.51 26.31
N VAL A 612 -9.20 -20.59 27.03
CA VAL A 612 -9.49 -20.35 28.45
C VAL A 612 -10.85 -19.68 28.57
N ILE A 613 -11.87 -20.45 28.92
CA ILE A 613 -13.25 -19.97 29.12
C ILE A 613 -13.62 -19.84 30.60
N ASP A 614 -12.81 -20.39 31.50
CA ASP A 614 -13.13 -20.32 32.92
C ASP A 614 -12.94 -18.87 33.44
N PRO A 615 -13.89 -18.35 34.25
CA PRO A 615 -13.83 -16.98 34.73
C PRO A 615 -12.56 -16.64 35.52
N ALA A 616 -11.97 -17.61 36.24
CA ALA A 616 -10.77 -17.37 37.04
C ALA A 616 -9.53 -17.18 36.17
N GLY A 617 -9.36 -17.98 35.12
CA GLY A 617 -8.30 -17.88 34.14
C GLY A 617 -8.37 -16.58 33.33
N ILE A 618 -9.57 -16.16 32.93
CA ILE A 618 -9.80 -14.86 32.27
C ILE A 618 -9.46 -13.70 33.22
N ALA A 619 -9.89 -13.76 34.48
CA ALA A 619 -9.57 -12.73 35.47
C ALA A 619 -8.08 -12.66 35.77
N ALA A 620 -7.38 -13.81 35.80
CA ALA A 620 -5.93 -13.86 35.96
C ALA A 620 -5.21 -13.21 34.76
N HIS A 621 -5.62 -13.51 33.53
CA HIS A 621 -5.09 -12.86 32.33
C HIS A 621 -5.34 -11.35 32.33
N TYR A 622 -6.55 -10.92 32.66
CA TYR A 622 -6.90 -9.51 32.76
C TYR A 622 -5.97 -8.75 33.72
N ARG A 623 -5.77 -9.30 34.93
CA ARG A 623 -4.89 -8.70 35.93
C ARG A 623 -3.42 -8.74 35.51
N ALA A 624 -2.96 -9.82 34.86
CA ALA A 624 -1.61 -9.92 34.35
C ALA A 624 -1.31 -8.84 33.29
N SER A 625 -2.22 -8.62 32.34
CA SER A 625 -2.09 -7.55 31.33
C SER A 625 -2.11 -6.15 31.95
N LEU A 626 -2.86 -5.95 33.04
CA LEU A 626 -2.95 -4.68 33.75
C LEU A 626 -1.68 -4.37 34.56
N GLY A 627 -1.09 -5.39 35.20
CA GLY A 627 0.07 -5.27 36.09
C GLY A 627 -0.27 -4.52 37.39
N GLN A 628 0.66 -3.71 37.89
CA GLN A 628 0.46 -2.87 39.09
C GLN A 628 0.75 -1.39 38.78
N PRO A 629 -0.18 -0.68 38.12
CA PRO A 629 0.00 0.72 37.77
C PRO A 629 0.00 1.61 39.02
N ALA A 630 1.02 2.47 39.17
CA ALA A 630 1.12 3.40 40.29
C ALA A 630 0.13 4.58 40.20
N GLU A 631 -0.21 5.00 38.97
CA GLU A 631 -1.07 6.14 38.69
C GLU A 631 -2.45 5.72 38.20
N HIS A 632 -3.48 6.47 38.60
CA HIS A 632 -4.87 6.15 38.25
C HIS A 632 -5.13 6.27 36.74
N GLU A 633 -4.52 7.23 36.04
CA GLU A 633 -4.69 7.38 34.59
C GLU A 633 -4.09 6.18 33.83
N ILE A 634 -2.92 5.70 34.27
CA ILE A 634 -2.29 4.50 33.71
C ILE A 634 -3.16 3.27 33.98
N PHE A 635 -3.76 3.17 35.17
CA PHE A 635 -4.73 2.12 35.48
C PHE A 635 -5.90 2.12 34.49
N LEU A 636 -6.50 3.28 34.24
CA LEU A 636 -7.63 3.40 33.31
C LEU A 636 -7.23 3.00 31.88
N ASP A 637 -6.07 3.44 31.39
CA ASP A 637 -5.58 3.09 30.06
C ASP A 637 -5.28 1.59 29.92
N ARG A 638 -4.57 0.99 30.88
CA ARG A 638 -4.22 -0.44 30.85
C ARG A 638 -5.42 -1.35 30.98
N SER A 639 -6.40 -0.95 31.79
CA SER A 639 -7.70 -1.63 31.93
C SER A 639 -8.42 -1.71 30.57
N ARG A 640 -8.42 -0.63 29.80
CA ARG A 640 -8.99 -0.57 28.43
C ARG A 640 -8.21 -1.41 27.43
N ASP A 641 -6.87 -1.36 27.49
CA ASP A 641 -6.01 -2.17 26.62
C ASP A 641 -6.22 -3.68 26.90
N ALA A 642 -6.24 -4.10 28.16
CA ALA A 642 -6.46 -5.49 28.58
C ALA A 642 -7.86 -6.02 28.18
N ALA A 643 -8.92 -5.27 28.48
CA ALA A 643 -10.28 -5.64 28.10
C ALA A 643 -10.43 -5.74 26.58
N ARG A 644 -9.87 -4.79 25.82
CA ARG A 644 -9.92 -4.79 24.36
C ARG A 644 -9.20 -6.00 23.78
N GLN A 645 -8.01 -6.34 24.28
CA GLN A 645 -7.27 -7.51 23.82
C GLN A 645 -8.06 -8.80 24.09
N LEU A 646 -8.59 -8.99 25.30
CA LEU A 646 -9.35 -10.20 25.64
C LEU A 646 -10.67 -10.31 24.86
N ARG A 647 -11.40 -9.20 24.68
CA ARG A 647 -12.61 -9.18 23.85
C ARG A 647 -12.29 -9.46 22.38
N PHE A 648 -11.17 -8.94 21.88
CA PHE A 648 -10.71 -9.24 20.52
C PHE A 648 -10.42 -10.73 20.36
N VAL A 649 -9.70 -11.36 21.30
CA VAL A 649 -9.41 -12.80 21.28
C VAL A 649 -10.70 -13.62 21.35
N ALA A 650 -11.65 -13.27 22.24
CA ALA A 650 -12.94 -13.95 22.33
C ALA A 650 -13.72 -13.85 21.01
N GLY A 651 -13.79 -12.66 20.40
CA GLY A 651 -14.43 -12.47 19.11
C GLY A 651 -13.73 -13.19 17.95
N ALA A 652 -12.39 -13.22 17.94
CA ALA A 652 -11.61 -13.93 16.94
C ALA A 652 -11.76 -15.45 17.05
N ARG A 653 -11.83 -15.98 18.29
CA ARG A 653 -12.12 -17.39 18.54
C ARG A 653 -13.55 -17.76 18.16
N LEU A 654 -14.52 -16.87 18.40
CA LEU A 654 -15.88 -17.04 17.89
C LEU A 654 -15.86 -17.13 16.36
N LEU A 655 -15.25 -16.16 15.68
CA LEU A 655 -15.13 -16.15 14.21
C LEU A 655 -14.46 -17.42 13.64
N SER A 656 -13.44 -17.93 14.34
CA SER A 656 -12.70 -19.14 13.94
C SER A 656 -13.42 -20.45 14.25
N GLY A 657 -14.58 -20.42 14.91
CA GLY A 657 -15.31 -21.60 15.38
C GLY A 657 -14.68 -22.31 16.58
N ILE A 658 -13.70 -21.69 17.24
CA ILE A 658 -13.06 -22.20 18.47
C ILE A 658 -14.01 -22.01 19.66
N LEU A 659 -14.68 -20.85 19.73
CA LEU A 659 -15.76 -20.61 20.69
C LEU A 659 -17.11 -20.77 20.00
N THR A 660 -18.04 -21.42 20.69
CA THR A 660 -19.47 -21.34 20.35
C THR A 660 -20.00 -19.95 20.70
N PRO A 661 -21.12 -19.50 20.12
CA PRO A 661 -21.71 -18.21 20.51
C PRO A 661 -22.04 -18.13 22.01
N LYS A 662 -22.53 -19.23 22.61
CA LYS A 662 -22.69 -19.34 24.07
C LYS A 662 -21.36 -19.13 24.80
N GLY A 663 -20.30 -19.83 24.41
CA GLY A 663 -18.97 -19.71 25.03
C GLY A 663 -18.37 -18.30 24.86
N ALA A 664 -18.64 -17.63 23.74
CA ALA A 664 -18.26 -16.24 23.55
C ALA A 664 -19.00 -15.31 24.52
N GLY A 665 -20.29 -15.55 24.76
CA GLY A 665 -21.07 -14.79 25.74
C GLY A 665 -20.58 -14.97 27.17
N GLU A 666 -20.21 -16.20 27.54
CA GLU A 666 -19.58 -16.51 28.83
C GLU A 666 -18.23 -15.80 28.97
N ALA A 667 -17.39 -15.83 27.92
CA ALA A 667 -16.09 -15.15 27.90
C ALA A 667 -16.24 -13.63 28.01
N PHE A 668 -17.13 -12.99 27.24
CA PHE A 668 -17.40 -11.55 27.35
C PHE A 668 -17.88 -11.16 28.75
N SER A 669 -18.74 -11.98 29.35
CA SER A 669 -19.23 -11.77 30.71
C SER A 669 -18.12 -11.93 31.75
N ALA A 670 -17.25 -12.93 31.62
CA ALA A 670 -16.10 -13.10 32.49
C ALA A 670 -15.08 -11.94 32.39
N ILE A 671 -14.88 -11.38 31.19
CA ILE A 671 -14.05 -10.18 31.00
C ILE A 671 -14.67 -8.97 31.70
N ALA A 672 -15.99 -8.80 31.61
CA ALA A 672 -16.70 -7.73 32.33
C ALA A 672 -16.64 -7.92 33.85
N ASP A 673 -16.85 -9.14 34.37
CA ASP A 673 -16.71 -9.48 35.79
C ASP A 673 -15.30 -9.12 36.30
N ALA A 674 -14.25 -9.50 35.55
CA ALA A 674 -12.86 -9.19 35.88
C ALA A 674 -12.58 -7.69 35.89
N ALA A 675 -13.11 -6.96 34.90
CA ALA A 675 -12.95 -5.51 34.79
C ALA A 675 -13.65 -4.77 35.95
N VAL A 676 -14.91 -5.14 36.26
CA VAL A 676 -15.68 -4.55 37.37
C VAL A 676 -15.02 -4.84 38.71
N THR A 677 -14.61 -6.10 38.94
CA THR A 677 -13.94 -6.51 40.17
C THR A 677 -12.64 -5.74 40.38
N THR A 678 -11.79 -5.68 39.35
CA THR A 678 -10.49 -4.98 39.42
C THR A 678 -10.68 -3.47 39.58
N ALA A 679 -11.68 -2.87 38.92
CA ALA A 679 -12.01 -1.46 39.07
C ALA A 679 -12.52 -1.15 40.48
N LEU A 680 -13.38 -2.01 41.04
CA LEU A 680 -13.87 -1.86 42.40
C LEU A 680 -12.72 -1.94 43.41
N GLU A 681 -11.83 -2.91 43.29
CA GLU A 681 -10.64 -3.05 44.15
C GLU A 681 -9.78 -1.77 44.12
N ALA A 682 -9.40 -1.33 42.91
CA ALA A 682 -8.52 -0.16 42.73
C ALA A 682 -9.16 1.14 43.23
N VAL A 683 -10.44 1.36 42.92
CA VAL A 683 -11.16 2.57 43.34
C VAL A 683 -11.40 2.55 44.85
N SER A 684 -11.73 1.40 45.43
CA SER A 684 -11.92 1.25 46.88
C SER A 684 -10.64 1.51 47.66
N GLN A 685 -9.51 0.94 47.22
CA GLN A 685 -8.20 1.17 47.84
C GLN A 685 -7.87 2.66 47.90
N LYS A 686 -8.01 3.38 46.78
CA LYS A 686 -7.76 4.82 46.72
C LYS A 686 -8.76 5.62 47.56
N PHE A 687 -10.04 5.27 47.49
CA PHE A 687 -11.09 5.95 48.24
C PHE A 687 -10.87 5.83 49.76
N PHE A 688 -10.59 4.63 50.25
CA PHE A 688 -10.35 4.39 51.67
C PHE A 688 -9.01 4.97 52.15
N ALA A 689 -8.00 5.12 51.29
CA ALA A 689 -6.80 5.88 51.64
C ALA A 689 -7.11 7.38 51.89
N GLU A 690 -8.06 7.96 51.16
CA GLU A 690 -8.44 9.37 51.28
C GLU A 690 -9.43 9.64 52.44
N HIS A 691 -10.41 8.75 52.62
CA HIS A 691 -11.58 8.95 53.48
C HIS A 691 -11.66 7.99 54.68
N GLY A 692 -10.80 6.97 54.72
CA GLY A 692 -10.88 5.85 55.67
C GLY A 692 -12.05 4.90 55.35
N ALA A 693 -11.98 3.68 55.88
CA ALA A 693 -13.09 2.73 55.80
C ALA A 693 -14.23 3.14 56.76
N VAL A 694 -15.46 2.73 56.44
CA VAL A 694 -16.59 2.77 57.36
C VAL A 694 -16.52 1.52 58.26
N PRO A 695 -16.69 1.63 59.58
CA PRO A 695 -16.72 0.47 60.48
C PRO A 695 -17.74 -0.59 60.05
N GLY A 696 -17.32 -1.85 60.00
CA GLY A 696 -18.14 -2.96 59.50
C GLY A 696 -18.58 -2.82 58.05
N GLY A 697 -17.98 -1.88 57.30
CA GLY A 697 -18.38 -1.53 55.95
C GLY A 697 -18.14 -2.65 54.95
N ARG A 698 -19.19 -3.01 54.20
CA ARG A 698 -19.19 -4.05 53.16
C ARG A 698 -19.89 -3.53 51.91
N LEU A 699 -19.50 -4.00 50.73
CA LEU A 699 -20.13 -3.63 49.47
C LEU A 699 -20.13 -4.81 48.48
N VAL A 700 -21.18 -4.90 47.68
CA VAL A 700 -21.27 -5.82 46.54
C VAL A 700 -21.84 -5.13 45.31
N VAL A 701 -21.44 -5.64 44.14
CA VAL A 701 -21.96 -5.24 42.84
C VAL A 701 -22.72 -6.43 42.25
N ILE A 702 -23.95 -6.18 41.82
CA ILE A 702 -24.84 -7.15 41.20
C ILE A 702 -24.92 -6.82 39.71
N GLY A 703 -24.64 -7.81 38.87
CA GLY A 703 -24.91 -7.74 37.43
C GLY A 703 -26.33 -8.23 37.14
N PHE A 704 -27.06 -7.48 36.32
CA PHE A 704 -28.41 -7.81 35.84
C PHE A 704 -28.40 -8.17 34.36
N GLY A 705 -29.56 -8.55 33.83
CA GLY A 705 -29.77 -8.74 32.40
C GLY A 705 -28.83 -9.80 31.81
N ARG A 706 -28.14 -9.44 30.73
CA ARG A 706 -27.21 -10.34 30.03
C ARG A 706 -25.88 -10.51 30.77
N LEU A 707 -25.45 -9.55 31.58
CA LEU A 707 -24.25 -9.69 32.44
C LEU A 707 -24.50 -10.75 33.52
N GLY A 708 -25.65 -10.62 34.21
CA GLY A 708 -26.02 -11.53 35.29
C GLY A 708 -26.24 -12.97 34.79
N SER A 709 -26.86 -13.14 33.62
CA SER A 709 -27.05 -14.45 32.98
C SER A 709 -25.85 -14.96 32.16
N ARG A 710 -24.71 -14.28 32.18
CA ARG A 710 -23.47 -14.65 31.46
C ARG A 710 -23.61 -14.76 29.94
N GLN A 711 -24.34 -13.84 29.34
CA GLN A 711 -24.70 -13.83 27.92
C GLN A 711 -24.32 -12.50 27.25
N LEU A 712 -23.32 -11.76 27.76
CA LEU A 712 -22.90 -10.52 27.09
C LEU A 712 -22.55 -10.76 25.62
N THR A 713 -22.75 -9.73 24.81
CA THR A 713 -22.30 -9.68 23.42
C THR A 713 -21.12 -8.72 23.31
N ALA A 714 -20.51 -8.61 22.13
CA ALA A 714 -19.38 -7.70 21.91
C ALA A 714 -19.70 -6.20 22.17
N GLU A 715 -20.98 -5.82 22.22
CA GLU A 715 -21.45 -4.45 22.44
C GLU A 715 -22.29 -4.26 23.71
N SER A 716 -22.39 -5.25 24.57
CA SER A 716 -23.35 -5.15 25.67
C SER A 716 -22.93 -4.11 26.72
N ASP A 717 -23.90 -3.30 27.12
CA ASP A 717 -23.82 -2.45 28.31
C ASP A 717 -23.80 -3.30 29.59
N LEU A 718 -23.35 -2.69 30.70
CA LEU A 718 -23.36 -3.34 32.01
C LEU A 718 -24.51 -2.81 32.87
N ASP A 719 -25.54 -3.64 33.06
CA ASP A 719 -26.62 -3.38 34.02
C ASP A 719 -26.13 -3.71 35.44
N LEU A 720 -25.84 -2.68 36.25
CA LEU A 720 -25.25 -2.83 37.58
C LEU A 720 -26.15 -2.27 38.69
N VAL A 721 -26.17 -2.96 39.83
CA VAL A 721 -26.70 -2.44 41.10
C VAL A 721 -25.65 -2.59 42.18
N VAL A 722 -25.40 -1.53 42.95
CA VAL A 722 -24.42 -1.54 44.03
C VAL A 722 -25.14 -1.52 45.37
N LEU A 723 -24.89 -2.54 46.19
CA LEU A 723 -25.39 -2.64 47.55
C LEU A 723 -24.26 -2.49 48.55
N TYR A 724 -24.54 -1.85 49.68
CA TYR A 724 -23.59 -1.70 50.76
C TYR A 724 -24.23 -1.94 52.12
N ASP A 725 -23.43 -2.25 53.11
CA ASP A 725 -23.84 -2.34 54.50
C ASP A 725 -22.72 -1.88 55.44
N PHE A 726 -23.04 -1.59 56.69
CA PHE A 726 -22.09 -1.05 57.67
C PHE A 726 -22.58 -1.29 59.11
N ASP A 727 -21.73 -1.04 60.10
CA ASP A 727 -22.12 -1.08 61.51
C ASP A 727 -23.14 0.04 61.82
N PRO A 728 -24.40 -0.28 62.20
CA PRO A 728 -25.41 0.74 62.45
C PRO A 728 -25.08 1.70 63.59
N GLU A 729 -24.21 1.30 64.53
CA GLU A 729 -23.78 2.12 65.67
C GLU A 729 -22.65 3.09 65.29
N ASP A 730 -21.88 2.81 64.23
CA ASP A 730 -20.82 3.69 63.72
C ASP A 730 -20.81 3.79 62.20
N ARG A 731 -21.55 4.80 61.71
CA ARG A 731 -21.75 5.09 60.29
C ARG A 731 -20.76 6.09 59.68
N THR A 732 -19.69 6.45 60.39
CA THR A 732 -18.77 7.51 59.93
C THR A 732 -17.44 6.91 59.46
N SER A 733 -16.96 7.32 58.30
CA SER A 733 -15.66 6.85 57.80
C SER A 733 -14.49 7.32 58.68
N ALA A 734 -13.50 6.45 58.89
CA ALA A 734 -12.44 6.64 59.88
C ALA A 734 -11.29 7.58 59.46
N GLY A 735 -11.32 8.13 58.24
CA GLY A 735 -10.19 8.88 57.68
C GLY A 735 -10.18 10.38 58.01
N PRO A 736 -9.19 11.11 57.47
CA PRO A 736 -9.00 12.53 57.76
C PRO A 736 -10.15 13.40 57.25
N LYS A 737 -10.82 12.99 56.16
CA LYS A 737 -12.02 13.60 55.62
C LYS A 737 -13.22 12.66 55.81
N ARG A 738 -13.78 12.69 57.02
CA ARG A 738 -14.89 11.85 57.44
C ARG A 738 -16.14 12.07 56.59
N LEU A 739 -16.81 10.99 56.22
CA LEU A 739 -18.07 10.97 55.48
C LEU A 739 -19.07 10.07 56.20
N ASP A 740 -20.36 10.42 56.14
CA ASP A 740 -21.44 9.48 56.46
C ASP A 740 -21.42 8.31 55.46
N ALA A 741 -21.72 7.10 55.94
CA ALA A 741 -21.68 5.86 55.16
C ALA A 741 -22.45 5.98 53.83
N ALA A 742 -23.66 6.54 53.84
CA ALA A 742 -24.45 6.69 52.62
C ALA A 742 -23.75 7.61 51.60
N VAL A 743 -23.13 8.69 52.06
CA VAL A 743 -22.34 9.60 51.21
C VAL A 743 -21.09 8.90 50.69
N ALA A 744 -20.41 8.12 51.54
CA ALA A 744 -19.20 7.39 51.19
C ALA A 744 -19.47 6.38 50.07
N TYR A 745 -20.47 5.52 50.22
CA TYR A 745 -20.78 4.47 49.24
C TYR A 745 -21.39 5.00 47.95
N ASN A 746 -22.18 6.09 47.99
CA ASN A 746 -22.63 6.76 46.77
C ASN A 746 -21.45 7.35 45.98
N ARG A 747 -20.51 8.03 46.65
CA ARG A 747 -19.30 8.55 45.99
C ARG A 747 -18.39 7.44 45.47
N LEU A 748 -18.24 6.36 46.23
CA LEU A 748 -17.46 5.19 45.80
C LEU A 748 -18.07 4.58 44.52
N THR A 749 -19.39 4.44 44.49
CA THR A 749 -20.13 3.95 43.31
C THR A 749 -19.97 4.88 42.12
N GLN A 750 -20.07 6.19 42.31
CA GLN A 750 -19.81 7.17 41.25
C GLN A 750 -18.38 7.06 40.69
N ARG A 751 -17.38 6.81 41.55
CA ARG A 751 -15.99 6.59 41.11
C ARG A 751 -15.82 5.27 40.37
N LEU A 752 -16.50 4.20 40.79
CA LEU A 752 -16.51 2.92 40.07
C LEU A 752 -17.10 3.11 38.66
N VAL A 753 -18.28 3.73 38.57
CA VAL A 753 -18.90 4.04 37.26
C VAL A 753 -17.97 4.88 36.41
N ALA A 754 -17.37 5.94 36.96
CA ALA A 754 -16.43 6.78 36.23
C ALA A 754 -15.21 5.99 35.72
N ALA A 755 -14.67 5.04 36.51
CA ALA A 755 -13.55 4.21 36.07
C ALA A 755 -13.92 3.32 34.85
N LEU A 756 -15.17 2.84 34.82
CA LEU A 756 -15.72 2.00 33.75
C LEU A 756 -16.13 2.81 32.51
N THR A 757 -16.66 4.03 32.67
CA THR A 757 -17.27 4.80 31.57
C THR A 757 -16.41 5.94 31.02
N ALA A 758 -15.42 6.44 31.76
CA ALA A 758 -14.67 7.62 31.32
C ALA A 758 -13.96 7.40 29.96
N PRO A 759 -14.06 8.32 28.99
CA PRO A 759 -13.27 8.21 27.76
C PRO A 759 -11.79 8.52 28.06
N THR A 760 -10.88 7.66 27.59
CA THR A 760 -9.45 7.97 27.58
C THR A 760 -8.91 7.95 26.15
N ARG A 761 -7.63 8.25 25.96
CA ARG A 761 -6.94 8.08 24.66
C ARG A 761 -6.98 6.62 24.15
N ARG A 762 -7.36 5.67 25.00
CA ARG A 762 -7.53 4.24 24.70
C ARG A 762 -9.00 3.85 24.44
N GLY A 763 -9.91 4.81 24.36
CA GLY A 763 -11.34 4.61 24.13
C GLY A 763 -12.16 4.42 25.41
N LEU A 764 -13.34 3.83 25.28
CA LEU A 764 -14.25 3.47 26.37
C LEU A 764 -13.98 2.03 26.84
N LEU A 765 -14.28 1.74 28.11
CA LEU A 765 -14.18 0.37 28.65
C LEU A 765 -15.55 -0.34 28.56
N TYR A 766 -16.58 0.25 29.18
CA TYR A 766 -18.00 -0.15 29.07
C TYR A 766 -18.93 1.05 29.28
N GLU A 767 -20.13 0.98 28.72
CA GLU A 767 -21.27 1.76 29.20
C GLU A 767 -21.90 1.07 30.41
N VAL A 768 -22.45 1.85 31.35
CA VAL A 768 -23.02 1.34 32.60
C VAL A 768 -24.42 1.89 32.81
N ASP A 769 -25.38 1.00 33.05
CA ASP A 769 -26.76 1.32 33.40
C ASP A 769 -27.05 0.95 34.85
N LEU A 770 -27.52 1.92 35.64
CA LEU A 770 -27.89 1.73 37.05
C LEU A 770 -29.40 1.77 37.29
N ARG A 771 -30.24 1.80 36.24
CA ARG A 771 -31.68 2.04 36.36
C ARG A 771 -32.47 0.93 37.06
N LEU A 772 -31.91 -0.27 37.17
CA LEU A 772 -32.55 -1.43 37.84
C LEU A 772 -32.40 -1.44 39.37
N ARG A 773 -31.80 -0.39 39.95
CA ARG A 773 -31.70 -0.23 41.42
C ARG A 773 -33.06 0.14 42.04
N PRO A 774 -33.29 -0.15 43.34
CA PRO A 774 -34.51 0.27 44.04
C PRO A 774 -34.80 1.77 43.88
N GLY A 775 -36.04 2.11 43.52
CA GLY A 775 -36.45 3.50 43.23
C GLY A 775 -36.00 4.03 41.85
N GLY A 776 -35.41 3.18 41.01
CA GLY A 776 -35.07 3.47 39.62
C GLY A 776 -34.11 4.65 39.45
N GLY A 777 -34.33 5.46 38.41
CA GLY A 777 -33.49 6.62 38.08
C GLY A 777 -33.44 7.71 39.17
N GLN A 778 -34.43 7.77 40.06
CA GLN A 778 -34.52 8.74 41.16
C GLN A 778 -33.91 8.24 42.47
N GLY A 779 -33.61 6.94 42.58
CA GLY A 779 -32.98 6.33 43.75
C GLY A 779 -31.49 6.67 43.88
N ALA A 780 -30.93 6.54 45.09
CA ALA A 780 -29.50 6.70 45.33
C ALA A 780 -28.66 5.74 44.46
N THR A 781 -27.46 6.14 44.03
CA THR A 781 -26.59 5.32 43.18
C THR A 781 -26.13 4.02 43.84
N ALA A 782 -26.06 4.00 45.17
CA ALA A 782 -25.85 2.80 45.97
C ALA A 782 -26.99 2.66 46.99
N THR A 783 -27.45 1.44 47.22
CA THR A 783 -28.55 1.16 48.15
C THR A 783 -28.05 0.37 49.36
N GLN A 784 -28.49 0.76 50.56
CA GLN A 784 -28.15 -0.02 51.75
C GLN A 784 -28.84 -1.39 51.72
N PHE A 785 -28.15 -2.45 52.09
CA PHE A 785 -28.66 -3.83 52.07
C PHE A 785 -29.98 -3.99 52.83
N ARG A 786 -30.11 -3.40 54.03
CA ARG A 786 -31.38 -3.44 54.77
C ARG A 786 -32.55 -2.83 53.99
N SER A 787 -32.31 -1.74 53.26
CA SER A 787 -33.32 -1.06 52.45
C SER A 787 -33.67 -1.88 51.21
N PHE A 788 -32.67 -2.49 50.57
CA PHE A 788 -32.90 -3.42 49.47
C PHE A 788 -33.78 -4.61 49.92
N ARG A 789 -33.48 -5.19 51.08
CA ARG A 789 -34.27 -6.31 51.63
C ARG A 789 -35.73 -5.90 51.87
N SER A 790 -35.97 -4.78 52.55
CA SER A 790 -37.34 -4.28 52.78
C SER A 790 -38.07 -3.97 51.49
N TYR A 791 -37.40 -3.29 50.54
CA TYR A 791 -37.97 -2.96 49.24
C TYR A 791 -38.41 -4.21 48.48
N GLN A 792 -37.57 -5.24 48.41
CA GLN A 792 -37.89 -6.48 47.71
C GLN A 792 -39.07 -7.25 48.33
N SER A 793 -39.29 -7.13 49.64
CA SER A 793 -40.41 -7.77 50.33
C SER A 793 -41.72 -6.97 50.25
N GLU A 794 -41.65 -5.64 50.31
CA GLU A 794 -42.79 -4.77 50.59
C GLU A 794 -43.24 -3.91 49.39
N GLU A 795 -42.29 -3.47 48.54
CA GLU A 795 -42.55 -2.42 47.53
C GLU A 795 -42.35 -2.90 46.09
N ALA A 796 -41.44 -3.84 45.85
CA ALA A 796 -41.02 -4.24 44.51
C ALA A 796 -42.17 -4.81 43.67
N GLU A 797 -42.29 -4.32 42.44
CA GLU A 797 -43.27 -4.80 41.47
C GLU A 797 -42.83 -6.12 40.83
N LEU A 798 -43.78 -6.85 40.22
CA LEU A 798 -43.51 -8.16 39.62
C LEU A 798 -42.42 -8.09 38.54
N TRP A 799 -42.35 -7.01 37.75
CA TRP A 799 -41.34 -6.86 36.71
C TRP A 799 -39.92 -6.67 37.28
N GLU A 800 -39.78 -6.12 38.48
CA GLU A 800 -38.50 -6.04 39.19
C GLU A 800 -38.07 -7.44 39.65
N HIS A 801 -39.01 -8.25 40.12
CA HIS A 801 -38.75 -9.67 40.41
C HIS A 801 -38.43 -10.47 39.14
N MET A 802 -39.00 -10.11 37.98
CA MET A 802 -38.60 -10.71 36.69
C MET A 802 -37.13 -10.39 36.39
N ALA A 803 -36.70 -9.13 36.58
CA ALA A 803 -35.30 -8.74 36.39
C ALA A 803 -34.35 -9.48 37.35
N LEU A 804 -34.78 -9.72 38.59
CA LEU A 804 -34.01 -10.47 39.60
C LEU A 804 -33.72 -11.93 39.23
N THR A 805 -34.54 -12.56 38.39
CA THR A 805 -34.28 -13.95 37.93
C THR A 805 -32.94 -14.11 37.22
N ARG A 806 -32.40 -13.01 36.68
CA ARG A 806 -31.14 -12.94 35.95
C ARG A 806 -30.06 -12.18 36.73
N ALA A 807 -30.31 -11.83 37.99
CA ALA A 807 -29.36 -11.09 38.81
C ALA A 807 -28.30 -12.03 39.41
N ARG A 808 -27.05 -11.59 39.45
CA ARG A 808 -25.93 -12.32 40.06
C ARG A 808 -24.95 -11.35 40.70
N VAL A 809 -24.45 -11.68 41.89
CA VAL A 809 -23.34 -10.92 42.50
C VAL A 809 -22.06 -11.21 41.71
N ILE A 810 -21.38 -10.15 41.25
CA ILE A 810 -20.20 -10.26 40.38
C ILE A 810 -18.91 -9.75 41.04
N ALA A 811 -19.01 -8.87 42.04
CA ALA A 811 -17.86 -8.32 42.75
C ALA A 811 -18.22 -7.89 44.17
N GLY A 812 -17.24 -7.84 45.08
CA GLY A 812 -17.37 -7.31 46.43
C GLY A 812 -17.18 -8.34 47.55
N ASP A 813 -17.68 -8.01 48.74
CA ASP A 813 -17.51 -8.81 49.97
C ASP A 813 -18.32 -10.12 49.95
N ALA A 814 -17.65 -11.24 50.21
CA ALA A 814 -18.25 -12.57 50.15
C ALA A 814 -19.43 -12.77 51.12
N SER A 815 -19.33 -12.23 52.35
CA SER A 815 -20.41 -12.36 53.34
C SER A 815 -21.68 -11.63 52.93
N LEU A 816 -21.54 -10.40 52.42
CA LEU A 816 -22.69 -9.64 51.92
C LEU A 816 -23.23 -10.24 50.63
N ALA A 817 -22.38 -10.85 49.79
CA ALA A 817 -22.81 -11.53 48.57
C ALA A 817 -23.74 -12.72 48.87
N GLU A 818 -23.43 -13.52 49.90
CA GLU A 818 -24.28 -14.62 50.36
C GLU A 818 -25.62 -14.12 50.89
N GLU A 819 -25.62 -13.08 51.73
CA GLU A 819 -26.84 -12.46 52.27
C GLU A 819 -27.74 -11.90 51.15
N VAL A 820 -27.16 -11.21 50.17
CA VAL A 820 -27.89 -10.67 49.01
C VAL A 820 -28.46 -11.78 48.15
N SER A 821 -27.69 -12.84 47.89
CA SER A 821 -28.17 -14.00 47.11
C SER A 821 -29.36 -14.67 47.81
N GLY A 822 -29.32 -14.78 49.14
CA GLY A 822 -30.44 -15.28 49.94
C GLY A 822 -31.69 -14.41 49.83
N VAL A 823 -31.57 -13.08 49.85
CA VAL A 823 -32.71 -12.16 49.64
C VAL A 823 -33.32 -12.33 48.26
N ILE A 824 -32.49 -12.45 47.21
CA ILE A 824 -32.96 -12.69 45.84
C ILE A 824 -33.70 -14.02 45.76
N GLU A 825 -33.14 -15.09 46.33
CA GLU A 825 -33.77 -16.42 46.32
C GLU A 825 -35.13 -16.40 47.01
N VAL A 826 -35.23 -15.76 48.19
CA VAL A 826 -36.50 -15.60 48.92
C VAL A 826 -37.52 -14.82 48.10
N ALA A 827 -37.12 -13.73 47.44
CA ALA A 827 -38.02 -12.95 46.60
C ALA A 827 -38.55 -13.76 45.41
N LEU A 828 -37.68 -14.53 44.75
CA LEU A 828 -38.06 -15.37 43.60
C LEU A 828 -38.97 -16.54 44.02
N ARG A 829 -38.72 -17.15 45.18
CA ARG A 829 -39.48 -18.30 45.71
C ARG A 829 -40.74 -17.93 46.49
N ARG A 830 -41.11 -16.65 46.53
CA ARG A 830 -42.37 -16.20 47.15
C ARG A 830 -43.56 -16.91 46.49
N PRO A 831 -44.46 -17.56 47.24
CA PRO A 831 -45.66 -18.18 46.67
C PRO A 831 -46.54 -17.15 45.96
N ARG A 832 -46.89 -17.42 44.69
CA ARG A 832 -47.76 -16.57 43.86
C ARG A 832 -48.77 -17.44 43.13
N GLU A 833 -49.92 -16.87 42.77
CA GLU A 833 -50.89 -17.56 41.92
C GLU A 833 -50.41 -17.50 40.46
N ALA A 834 -50.24 -18.66 39.83
CA ALA A 834 -49.59 -18.77 38.52
C ALA A 834 -50.32 -17.97 37.42
N LYS A 835 -51.66 -17.97 37.40
CA LYS A 835 -52.41 -17.23 36.37
C LYS A 835 -52.20 -15.71 36.50
N ALA A 836 -52.14 -15.19 37.72
CA ALA A 836 -51.85 -13.78 37.99
C ALA A 836 -50.44 -13.39 37.53
N VAL A 837 -49.43 -14.24 37.78
CA VAL A 837 -48.06 -14.02 37.27
C VAL A 837 -48.06 -13.98 35.75
N TYR A 838 -48.70 -14.96 35.10
CA TYR A 838 -48.74 -15.05 33.64
C TYR A 838 -49.45 -13.86 32.99
N ALA A 839 -50.58 -13.43 33.55
CA ALA A 839 -51.29 -12.23 33.08
C ALA A 839 -50.41 -10.98 33.20
N ALA A 840 -49.75 -10.78 34.34
CA ALA A 840 -48.90 -9.62 34.55
C ALA A 840 -47.66 -9.60 33.64
N VAL A 841 -47.03 -10.76 33.39
CA VAL A 841 -45.90 -10.88 32.44
C VAL A 841 -46.36 -10.54 31.01
N ARG A 842 -47.53 -11.04 30.60
CA ARG A 842 -48.11 -10.73 29.29
C ARG A 842 -48.44 -9.24 29.15
N ASP A 843 -49.06 -8.63 30.17
CA ASP A 843 -49.43 -7.21 30.15
C ASP A 843 -48.18 -6.32 30.12
N MET A 844 -47.11 -6.73 30.81
CA MET A 844 -45.80 -6.10 30.71
C MET A 844 -45.22 -6.24 29.30
N ARG A 845 -45.29 -7.43 28.70
CA ARG A 845 -44.82 -7.65 27.32
C ARG A 845 -45.58 -6.81 26.30
N ALA A 846 -46.90 -6.71 26.43
CA ALA A 846 -47.75 -5.88 25.59
C ALA A 846 -47.42 -4.39 25.75
N THR A 847 -47.05 -3.96 26.97
CA THR A 847 -46.56 -2.59 27.22
C THR A 847 -45.23 -2.35 26.50
N VAL A 848 -44.26 -3.27 26.57
CA VAL A 848 -43.01 -3.15 25.82
C VAL A 848 -43.27 -3.09 24.31
N GLU A 849 -44.19 -3.91 23.79
CA GLU A 849 -44.57 -3.91 22.37
C GLU A 849 -45.13 -2.56 21.92
N ARG A 850 -46.00 -1.96 22.73
CA ARG A 850 -46.62 -0.65 22.45
C ARG A 850 -45.63 0.50 22.53
N GLU A 851 -44.75 0.50 23.53
CA GLU A 851 -43.84 1.62 23.81
C GLU A 851 -42.56 1.59 22.95
N LYS A 852 -42.04 0.39 22.65
CA LYS A 852 -40.77 0.24 21.90
C LYS A 852 -40.97 -0.22 20.46
N GLY A 853 -42.02 -0.99 20.17
CA GLY A 853 -42.20 -1.65 18.88
C GLY A 853 -41.14 -2.72 18.61
N ASP A 854 -41.06 -3.14 17.34
CA ASP A 854 -39.95 -3.91 16.79
C ASP A 854 -39.35 -3.20 15.57
N HIS A 855 -38.12 -3.57 15.23
CA HIS A 855 -37.41 -3.04 14.07
C HIS A 855 -37.33 -4.06 12.92
N GLY A 856 -38.39 -4.84 12.74
CA GLY A 856 -38.52 -5.77 11.61
C GLY A 856 -37.87 -7.14 11.83
N PRO A 857 -37.61 -7.90 10.73
CA PRO A 857 -37.27 -9.32 10.82
C PRO A 857 -35.95 -9.67 11.54
N LEU A 858 -35.01 -8.72 11.61
CA LEU A 858 -33.70 -8.90 12.25
C LEU A 858 -33.65 -8.35 13.67
N ASP A 859 -34.76 -7.82 14.19
CA ASP A 859 -34.89 -7.55 15.61
C ASP A 859 -35.08 -8.87 16.37
N LEU A 860 -33.95 -9.49 16.71
CA LEU A 860 -33.93 -10.77 17.42
C LEU A 860 -34.40 -10.65 18.87
N LYS A 861 -34.47 -9.43 19.41
CA LYS A 861 -34.76 -9.19 20.83
C LYS A 861 -36.22 -8.82 21.05
N LEU A 862 -36.72 -7.77 20.41
CA LEU A 862 -38.03 -7.18 20.72
C LEU A 862 -39.16 -7.66 19.80
N ALA A 863 -38.84 -8.24 18.63
CA ALA A 863 -39.88 -8.76 17.75
C ALA A 863 -40.72 -9.87 18.44
N PRO A 864 -42.01 -10.02 18.08
CA PRO A 864 -42.83 -11.12 18.57
C PRO A 864 -42.16 -12.47 18.35
N GLY A 865 -42.10 -13.29 19.40
CA GLY A 865 -41.40 -14.57 19.39
C GLY A 865 -39.86 -14.48 19.43
N GLY A 866 -39.30 -13.29 19.64
CA GLY A 866 -37.87 -13.07 19.82
C GLY A 866 -37.35 -13.47 21.20
N LEU A 867 -36.10 -13.10 21.50
CA LEU A 867 -35.43 -13.42 22.77
C LEU A 867 -36.18 -12.88 24.00
N LEU A 868 -36.82 -11.71 23.89
CA LEU A 868 -37.58 -11.16 25.02
C LEU A 868 -38.77 -12.03 25.40
N ASP A 869 -39.50 -12.60 24.43
CA ASP A 869 -40.65 -13.48 24.70
C ASP A 869 -40.17 -14.76 25.41
N LEU A 870 -39.04 -15.31 24.99
CA LEU A 870 -38.42 -16.48 25.64
C LEU A 870 -37.95 -16.15 27.06
N ASP A 871 -37.26 -15.03 27.25
CA ASP A 871 -36.81 -14.55 28.56
C ASP A 871 -38.00 -14.36 29.51
N PHE A 872 -39.08 -13.72 29.03
CA PHE A 872 -40.28 -13.44 29.80
C PHE A 872 -41.03 -14.74 30.15
N LEU A 873 -41.12 -15.69 29.24
CA LEU A 873 -41.72 -17.00 29.53
C LEU A 873 -40.91 -17.76 30.59
N GLY A 874 -39.58 -17.76 30.48
CA GLY A 874 -38.71 -18.35 31.50
C GLY A 874 -38.89 -17.68 32.86
N GLN A 875 -38.87 -16.35 32.90
CA GLN A 875 -39.12 -15.55 34.10
C GLN A 875 -40.48 -15.84 34.73
N ALA A 876 -41.53 -15.97 33.92
CA ALA A 876 -42.87 -16.32 34.37
C ALA A 876 -42.88 -17.70 35.04
N LEU A 877 -42.19 -18.69 34.46
CA LEU A 877 -42.08 -20.03 35.03
C LEU A 877 -41.35 -20.02 36.38
N VAL A 878 -40.25 -19.27 36.52
CA VAL A 878 -39.56 -19.11 37.81
C VAL A 878 -40.50 -18.49 38.84
N LEU A 879 -41.08 -17.33 38.55
CA LEU A 879 -41.87 -16.58 39.54
C LEU A 879 -43.18 -17.27 39.94
N ALA A 880 -43.75 -18.09 39.05
CA ALA A 880 -44.97 -18.84 39.31
C ALA A 880 -44.72 -20.14 40.09
N HIS A 881 -43.55 -20.78 39.92
CA HIS A 881 -43.35 -22.17 40.35
C HIS A 881 -42.10 -22.42 41.21
N ALA A 882 -41.21 -21.44 41.40
CA ALA A 882 -39.98 -21.64 42.18
C ALA A 882 -40.22 -21.92 43.68
N HIS A 883 -41.42 -21.64 44.21
CA HIS A 883 -41.77 -22.03 45.58
C HIS A 883 -41.87 -23.56 45.73
N GLU A 884 -42.39 -24.25 44.70
CA GLU A 884 -42.52 -25.72 44.61
C GLU A 884 -41.31 -26.39 43.94
N HIS A 885 -40.67 -25.70 43.00
CA HIS A 885 -39.54 -26.17 42.22
C HIS A 885 -38.35 -25.19 42.31
N PRO A 886 -37.64 -25.15 43.46
CA PRO A 886 -36.57 -24.17 43.71
C PRO A 886 -35.41 -24.23 42.72
N ASP A 887 -35.19 -25.40 42.12
CA ASP A 887 -34.16 -25.69 41.13
C ASP A 887 -34.40 -25.05 39.76
N LEU A 888 -35.52 -24.36 39.56
CA LEU A 888 -35.73 -23.46 38.41
C LEU A 888 -34.92 -22.16 38.52
N VAL A 889 -34.52 -21.75 39.75
CA VAL A 889 -33.80 -20.49 39.98
C VAL A 889 -32.35 -20.62 39.51
N GLY A 890 -31.88 -19.62 38.75
CA GLY A 890 -30.47 -19.54 38.33
C GLY A 890 -30.12 -20.33 37.06
N LEU A 891 -31.09 -21.02 36.44
CA LEU A 891 -30.90 -21.69 35.15
C LEU A 891 -30.95 -20.69 33.98
N ASP A 892 -30.18 -20.94 32.92
CA ASP A 892 -30.35 -20.25 31.64
C ASP A 892 -31.65 -20.71 30.95
N ALA A 893 -32.19 -19.91 30.02
CA ALA A 893 -33.50 -20.19 29.44
C ALA A 893 -33.61 -21.60 28.80
N PRO A 894 -32.64 -22.10 28.00
CA PRO A 894 -32.69 -23.47 27.49
C PRO A 894 -32.72 -24.55 28.58
N ALA A 895 -31.88 -24.44 29.62
CA ALA A 895 -31.88 -25.38 30.73
C ALA A 895 -33.17 -25.28 31.57
N LEU A 896 -33.69 -24.07 31.73
CA LEU A 896 -34.95 -23.81 32.42
C LEU A 896 -36.13 -24.46 31.71
N PHE A 897 -36.23 -24.36 30.37
CA PHE A 897 -37.31 -25.02 29.63
C PHE A 897 -37.23 -26.54 29.71
N ALA A 898 -36.01 -27.10 29.61
CA ALA A 898 -35.80 -28.53 29.81
C ALA A 898 -36.24 -28.98 31.21
N ARG A 899 -35.83 -28.23 32.24
CA ARG A 899 -36.22 -28.54 33.62
C ARG A 899 -37.72 -28.40 33.85
N ALA A 900 -38.35 -27.38 33.28
CA ALA A 900 -39.79 -27.18 33.32
C ALA A 900 -40.57 -28.35 32.68
N ALA A 901 -40.02 -29.01 31.65
CA ALA A 901 -40.62 -30.23 31.11
C ALA A 901 -40.46 -31.44 32.06
N GLU A 902 -39.29 -31.61 32.67
CA GLU A 902 -39.04 -32.69 33.65
C GLU A 902 -40.01 -32.63 34.84
N VAL A 903 -40.33 -31.41 35.30
CA VAL A 903 -41.33 -31.18 36.37
C VAL A 903 -42.76 -30.99 35.85
N ARG A 904 -43.01 -31.24 34.55
CA ARG A 904 -44.33 -31.23 33.88
C ARG A 904 -45.05 -29.87 33.86
N LEU A 905 -44.31 -28.76 33.95
CA LEU A 905 -44.83 -27.41 33.73
C LEU A 905 -44.94 -27.09 32.23
N LEU A 906 -44.07 -27.67 31.41
CA LEU A 906 -44.13 -27.62 29.95
C LEU A 906 -44.29 -29.02 29.35
N ASP A 907 -44.84 -29.07 28.14
CA ASP A 907 -44.79 -30.26 27.31
C ASP A 907 -43.36 -30.46 26.77
N GLY A 908 -42.94 -31.72 26.57
CA GLY A 908 -41.59 -32.05 26.12
C GLY A 908 -41.24 -31.45 24.76
N ASP A 909 -42.15 -31.53 23.79
CA ASP A 909 -41.95 -31.02 22.44
C ASP A 909 -41.91 -29.48 22.44
N GLU A 910 -42.76 -28.84 23.27
CA GLU A 910 -42.73 -27.38 23.45
C GLU A 910 -41.42 -26.91 24.09
N ALA A 911 -40.95 -27.57 25.14
CA ALA A 911 -39.70 -27.22 25.81
C ALA A 911 -38.49 -27.36 24.89
N GLU A 912 -38.42 -28.47 24.12
CA GLU A 912 -37.38 -28.65 23.13
C GLU A 912 -37.43 -27.56 22.06
N ARG A 913 -38.62 -27.22 21.56
CA ARG A 913 -38.80 -26.15 20.56
C ARG A 913 -38.34 -24.79 21.08
N LEU A 914 -38.75 -24.41 22.30
CA LEU A 914 -38.34 -23.15 22.93
C LEU A 914 -36.82 -23.09 23.15
N ALA A 915 -36.21 -24.19 23.59
CA ALA A 915 -34.78 -24.27 23.80
C ALA A 915 -33.99 -24.17 22.47
N GLN A 916 -34.45 -24.83 21.41
CA GLN A 916 -33.85 -24.74 20.07
C GLN A 916 -33.99 -23.33 19.49
N ALA A 917 -35.17 -22.72 19.61
CA ALA A 917 -35.41 -21.35 19.15
C ALA A 917 -34.53 -20.35 19.91
N TYR A 918 -34.40 -20.48 21.23
CA TYR A 918 -33.51 -19.63 22.03
C TYR A 918 -32.07 -19.74 21.55
N ARG A 919 -31.54 -20.96 21.37
CA ARG A 919 -30.16 -21.16 20.89
C ARG A 919 -29.96 -20.49 19.54
N LEU A 920 -30.85 -20.72 18.57
CA LEU A 920 -30.73 -20.11 17.25
C LEU A 920 -30.75 -18.57 17.33
N LEU A 921 -31.74 -18.00 18.02
CA LEU A 921 -31.89 -16.56 18.11
C LEU A 921 -30.71 -15.91 18.84
N ASP A 922 -30.22 -16.51 19.92
CA ASP A 922 -29.08 -16.00 20.68
C ASP A 922 -27.76 -16.17 19.91
N ASP A 923 -27.57 -17.29 19.21
CA ASP A 923 -26.40 -17.53 18.36
C ASP A 923 -26.33 -16.47 17.24
N VAL A 924 -27.44 -16.24 16.54
CA VAL A 924 -27.50 -15.21 15.49
C VAL A 924 -27.35 -13.81 16.12
N HIS A 925 -27.84 -13.58 17.35
CA HIS A 925 -27.66 -12.31 18.04
C HIS A 925 -26.19 -12.03 18.39
N GLN A 926 -25.44 -13.03 18.84
CA GLN A 926 -24.01 -12.92 19.08
C GLN A 926 -23.25 -12.57 17.79
N TRP A 927 -23.57 -13.25 16.68
CA TRP A 927 -22.97 -12.95 15.38
C TRP A 927 -23.34 -11.56 14.86
N GLN A 928 -24.61 -11.17 14.99
CA GLN A 928 -25.12 -9.86 14.62
C GLN A 928 -24.35 -8.74 15.33
N ARG A 929 -24.12 -8.90 16.65
CA ARG A 929 -23.37 -7.95 17.47
C ARG A 929 -21.87 -7.91 17.17
N LEU A 930 -21.32 -8.93 16.52
CA LEU A 930 -19.92 -8.97 16.10
C LEU A 930 -19.71 -8.44 14.66
N MET A 931 -20.62 -8.76 13.75
CA MET A 931 -20.44 -8.62 12.29
C MET A 931 -21.19 -7.45 11.65
N VAL A 932 -22.18 -6.88 12.34
CA VAL A 932 -22.97 -5.72 11.85
C VAL A 932 -22.44 -4.43 12.48
N GLU A 933 -22.17 -3.43 11.65
CA GLU A 933 -21.87 -2.06 12.07
C GLU A 933 -23.15 -1.23 12.12
N GLY A 934 -23.24 -0.31 13.08
CA GLY A 934 -24.42 0.54 13.24
C GLY A 934 -25.59 -0.21 13.85
N ASP A 935 -26.81 0.07 13.37
CA ASP A 935 -28.01 -0.60 13.86
C ASP A 935 -28.00 -2.09 13.44
N PRO A 936 -27.97 -3.04 14.40
CA PRO A 936 -27.96 -4.46 14.09
C PRO A 936 -29.17 -4.92 13.27
N THR A 937 -30.29 -4.19 13.34
CA THR A 937 -31.55 -4.52 12.65
C THR A 937 -31.57 -4.07 11.18
N GLU A 938 -30.65 -3.18 10.79
CA GLU A 938 -30.48 -2.68 9.41
C GLU A 938 -29.26 -3.31 8.72
N ALA A 939 -29.16 -4.65 8.76
CA ALA A 939 -28.03 -5.35 8.17
C ALA A 939 -28.00 -5.20 6.63
N SER A 940 -26.85 -4.73 6.10
CA SER A 940 -26.60 -4.72 4.65
C SER A 940 -26.64 -6.12 4.04
N ALA A 941 -26.76 -6.22 2.71
CA ALA A 941 -26.72 -7.52 2.03
C ALA A 941 -25.44 -8.32 2.33
N VAL A 942 -24.31 -7.64 2.47
CA VAL A 942 -23.01 -8.23 2.86
C VAL A 942 -23.07 -8.74 4.30
N ALA A 943 -23.63 -7.94 5.21
CA ALA A 943 -23.81 -8.34 6.61
C ALA A 943 -24.74 -9.55 6.74
N MET A 944 -25.83 -9.60 5.97
CA MET A 944 -26.75 -10.74 5.95
C MET A 944 -26.10 -12.02 5.41
N ALA A 945 -25.26 -11.92 4.39
CA ALA A 945 -24.48 -13.07 3.89
C ALA A 945 -23.49 -13.59 4.94
N ARG A 946 -22.82 -12.69 5.68
CA ARG A 946 -21.94 -13.04 6.81
C ARG A 946 -22.71 -13.82 7.88
N LEU A 947 -23.88 -13.30 8.30
CA LEU A 947 -24.72 -13.95 9.31
C LEU A 947 -25.24 -15.32 8.88
N ALA A 948 -25.69 -15.45 7.63
CA ALA A 948 -26.16 -16.74 7.12
C ALA A 948 -25.05 -17.79 7.17
N ARG A 949 -23.84 -17.43 6.69
CA ARG A 949 -22.67 -18.32 6.74
C ARG A 949 -22.31 -18.70 8.17
N ALA A 950 -22.31 -17.73 9.09
CA ALA A 950 -21.99 -17.95 10.50
C ALA A 950 -23.04 -18.83 11.21
N ALA A 951 -24.30 -18.77 10.78
CA ALA A 951 -25.39 -19.62 11.22
C ALA A 951 -25.45 -20.99 10.50
N ASN A 952 -24.46 -21.32 9.66
CA ASN A 952 -24.41 -22.53 8.83
C ASN A 952 -25.61 -22.66 7.86
N LEU A 953 -26.08 -21.53 7.33
CA LEU A 953 -27.15 -21.46 6.33
C LEU A 953 -26.61 -21.01 4.97
N PRO A 954 -27.22 -21.50 3.87
CA PRO A 954 -26.67 -21.30 2.53
C PRO A 954 -26.72 -19.83 2.07
N ASP A 955 -27.72 -19.07 2.48
CA ASP A 955 -27.90 -17.68 2.08
C ASP A 955 -28.77 -16.89 3.07
N ALA A 956 -28.81 -15.56 2.86
CA ALA A 956 -29.59 -14.62 3.65
C ALA A 956 -31.10 -14.93 3.66
N LYS A 957 -31.63 -15.50 2.57
CA LYS A 957 -33.06 -15.82 2.44
C LYS A 957 -33.43 -17.00 3.31
N ALA A 958 -32.58 -18.03 3.36
CA ALA A 958 -32.73 -19.18 4.25
C ALA A 958 -32.69 -18.75 5.72
N LEU A 959 -31.74 -17.87 6.09
CA LEU A 959 -31.67 -17.30 7.44
C LEU A 959 -32.96 -16.57 7.82
N ALA A 960 -33.42 -15.63 6.99
CA ALA A 960 -34.64 -14.88 7.27
C ALA A 960 -35.87 -15.80 7.40
N ALA A 961 -36.00 -16.80 6.53
CA ALA A 961 -37.12 -17.75 6.57
C ALA A 961 -37.10 -18.62 7.85
N GLN A 962 -35.93 -19.07 8.28
CA GLN A 962 -35.80 -19.87 9.50
C GLN A 962 -36.07 -19.03 10.75
N LEU A 963 -35.50 -17.84 10.86
CA LEU A 963 -35.77 -16.91 11.97
C LEU A 963 -37.27 -16.61 12.09
N GLU A 964 -37.93 -16.35 10.96
CA GLU A 964 -39.37 -16.10 10.93
C GLU A 964 -40.20 -17.32 11.35
N ALA A 965 -39.83 -18.53 10.89
CA ALA A 965 -40.51 -19.76 11.29
C ALA A 965 -40.39 -20.03 12.80
N GLU A 966 -39.19 -19.84 13.37
CA GLU A 966 -38.97 -20.02 14.80
C GLU A 966 -39.71 -18.99 15.64
N ARG A 967 -39.65 -17.70 15.27
CA ARG A 967 -40.37 -16.64 16.00
C ARG A 967 -41.87 -16.89 16.02
N ARG A 968 -42.49 -17.28 14.91
CA ARG A 968 -43.92 -17.63 14.88
C ARG A 968 -44.27 -18.79 15.81
N ALA A 969 -43.44 -19.82 15.85
CA ALA A 969 -43.64 -20.96 16.73
C ALA A 969 -43.51 -20.56 18.21
N VAL A 970 -42.47 -19.78 18.56
CA VAL A 970 -42.27 -19.24 19.91
C VAL A 970 -43.47 -18.40 20.33
N ARG A 971 -43.92 -17.46 19.48
CA ARG A 971 -45.04 -16.59 19.81
C ARG A 971 -46.32 -17.38 20.05
N ALA A 972 -46.61 -18.39 19.24
CA ALA A 972 -47.76 -19.25 19.44
C ALA A 972 -47.72 -20.01 20.79
N ILE A 973 -46.54 -20.49 21.21
CA ILE A 973 -46.36 -21.13 22.52
C ILE A 973 -46.50 -20.10 23.65
N PHE A 974 -45.89 -18.93 23.50
CA PHE A 974 -45.97 -17.82 24.45
C PHE A 974 -47.42 -17.42 24.72
N ASP A 975 -48.20 -17.17 23.66
CA ASP A 975 -49.61 -16.77 23.76
C ASP A 975 -50.48 -17.90 24.33
N ARG A 976 -50.19 -19.16 24.01
CA ARG A 976 -50.90 -20.32 24.58
C ARG A 976 -50.63 -20.50 26.07
N ARG A 977 -49.38 -20.30 26.51
CA ARG A 977 -48.96 -20.52 27.91
C ARG A 977 -49.33 -19.37 28.83
N LEU A 978 -49.23 -18.13 28.35
CA LEU A 978 -49.58 -16.93 29.13
C LEU A 978 -51.03 -16.46 28.91
N GLY A 979 -51.73 -17.01 27.91
CA GLY A 979 -53.12 -16.68 27.53
C GLY A 979 -53.24 -15.53 26.53
N GLN A 980 -54.25 -15.56 25.65
CA GLN A 980 -54.49 -14.49 24.66
C GLN A 980 -54.92 -13.16 25.31
N ALA A 981 -54.49 -12.04 24.72
CA ALA A 981 -55.11 -10.75 24.98
C ALA A 981 -56.53 -10.77 24.41
N GLY A 982 -57.52 -10.39 25.23
CA GLY A 982 -58.93 -10.34 24.82
C GLY A 982 -59.19 -9.29 23.74
#